data_AF-A0A8J6EXK7-F1
#
_entry.id   AF-A0A8J6EXK7-F1
#
_cell.length_a   1.000
_cell.length_b   1.000
_cell.length_c   1.000
_cell.angle_alpha   90.00
_cell.angle_beta   90.00
_cell.angle_gamma   90.00
#
_symmetry.space_group_name_H-M   'P 1'
#
loop_
_entity.id
_entity.type
_entity.pdbx_description
1 polymer ?
#
loop_
_entity_poly.entity_id
_entity_poly.type
_entity_poly.pdbx_seq_one_letter_code
_entity_poly.pdbx_strand_id
1 'polypeptide(L)'
;MGKVKKKDGKKSEKLSVEAAEDAGSKLSPVPVTPVEEPAPASSKISEDKPVVPENPPAPVATSEVYEEPVLAQLIVEKYEGELVNGLYEGEGIAYYRDGNVYRGLFSEGFMHGKGEYTWADGLKYEGEFFMNFPMGHGIYTWPNGSRYEGQVYKAVRHGTGVQVSSDQQVSYAGEWCMGKRHGKGAIYYNAEGTSWYEGDWIHNSKEGWGVQRFPSSNIYEGQWKNNKFHGEGRMRWLTSNEEYLGQWENGVQNGLGTHTWYLKRVAGSQYSLRNEYTGNFVNGARHGQGQYYYANGAMYDGEWKNNKKQGMGKFIFKNGRIYMGEFMEDQIAEYPNFKYDRVSTPDLSGIRTQSPVCGESFNVNSGIPSLSGSYIELDIASLLNTLPEGERYETQKQVEYAVLRNITMLRKAYKFYSSLGNENCFDNAFLMTKLQFWRFLKDCKFHHYNLMLCEMDRILADQSDPEEVHSPYATMLLRTFLTNIIYLAYHISHADNLDGKLSLVDCFSKVITQNISPHAGSIRGYLFSDAHKTEHAMAYIDKCWDIYKTYCKKSMSAPFEPTMTMRHFIWMIKDLRVLSNELSVTKIVDILAEDDPRVRDGNEISLQLEITFLEFLEALIGCAVTYVMDEPQHESNHELLQEEQVTNTVSDSNTSADSTNYLGLLTPRKSECWTEEKELIIGMKANGKHSPRLPFHSPKKDQKKILTDKWFHQLDVFFQKVFFPAYEKAEQLKAEIPRNRARQAEQARLQQVQEEEAARLKALKAEEEAKRLEQMELEKAAAMLEAAQVSDDPANDNNGDQHPATSKEDTPISPPTAGTKATPTTGKKKKK
;
A
#
# COMPACT_ATOMS: atom_id res chain seq x y z
N MET A 1 15.02 -49.15 -4.89
CA MET A 1 14.87 -50.29 -5.82
C MET A 1 15.32 -49.85 -7.21
N GLY A 2 16.10 -50.66 -7.93
CA GLY A 2 16.47 -50.46 -9.35
C GLY A 2 17.89 -49.95 -9.65
N LYS A 3 18.85 -50.88 -9.85
CA LYS A 3 20.22 -50.69 -10.42
C LYS A 3 20.15 -50.37 -11.94
N VAL A 4 21.13 -49.74 -12.61
CA VAL A 4 22.31 -50.34 -13.31
C VAL A 4 23.00 -49.17 -14.08
N LYS A 5 24.24 -48.76 -13.77
CA LYS A 5 25.57 -49.14 -14.33
C LYS A 5 25.89 -48.74 -15.80
N LYS A 6 26.93 -47.89 -15.92
CA LYS A 6 27.85 -47.59 -17.05
C LYS A 6 28.19 -48.78 -17.97
N LYS A 7 28.40 -48.52 -19.28
CA LYS A 7 29.66 -48.81 -19.99
C LYS A 7 29.78 -48.19 -21.39
N ASP A 8 31.03 -47.90 -21.71
CA ASP A 8 31.65 -47.26 -22.89
C ASP A 8 31.57 -48.05 -24.22
N GLY A 9 31.86 -47.38 -25.35
CA GLY A 9 32.06 -48.06 -26.64
C GLY A 9 32.34 -47.22 -27.89
N LYS A 10 33.46 -46.47 -27.91
CA LYS A 10 34.38 -46.14 -29.03
C LYS A 10 33.99 -46.47 -30.50
N LYS A 11 34.15 -45.49 -31.40
CA LYS A 11 34.87 -45.70 -32.69
C LYS A 11 35.49 -44.40 -33.22
N SER A 12 36.70 -44.55 -33.73
CA SER A 12 37.71 -43.55 -34.11
C SER A 12 38.18 -43.81 -35.54
N GLU A 13 38.63 -42.78 -36.27
CA GLU A 13 39.75 -42.82 -37.24
C GLU A 13 40.10 -41.36 -37.65
N LYS A 14 41.29 -40.84 -37.27
CA LYS A 14 42.61 -40.78 -37.98
C LYS A 14 42.69 -39.54 -38.92
N LEU A 15 43.77 -38.74 -39.05
CA LEU A 15 45.18 -38.79 -38.63
C LEU A 15 45.85 -37.38 -38.79
N SER A 16 46.62 -36.99 -37.77
CA SER A 16 48.01 -36.43 -37.76
C SER A 16 48.45 -35.22 -38.62
N VAL A 17 49.03 -34.21 -37.95
CA VAL A 17 50.36 -33.64 -38.27
C VAL A 17 51.09 -33.33 -36.96
N GLU A 18 52.39 -33.64 -36.94
CA GLU A 18 53.36 -33.58 -35.85
C GLU A 18 53.79 -32.14 -35.47
N ALA A 19 54.15 -31.93 -34.20
CA ALA A 19 55.19 -31.00 -33.80
C ALA A 19 55.78 -31.44 -32.45
N ALA A 20 57.08 -31.69 -32.43
CA ALA A 20 57.88 -32.06 -31.27
C ALA A 20 58.50 -30.82 -30.58
N GLU A 21 58.85 -31.04 -29.33
CA GLU A 21 59.35 -30.19 -28.25
C GLU A 21 60.58 -29.33 -28.58
N ASP A 22 60.72 -28.15 -27.94
CA ASP A 22 61.94 -27.85 -27.16
C ASP A 22 61.79 -26.74 -26.09
N ALA A 23 62.47 -26.99 -24.97
CA ALA A 23 63.11 -26.11 -23.98
C ALA A 23 62.38 -24.99 -23.20
N GLY A 24 62.54 -25.06 -21.86
CA GLY A 24 63.27 -24.01 -21.15
C GLY A 24 62.54 -23.21 -20.06
N SER A 25 62.54 -23.73 -18.83
CA SER A 25 62.12 -23.05 -17.59
C SER A 25 63.01 -21.87 -17.17
N LYS A 26 62.45 -20.81 -16.55
CA LYS A 26 62.72 -20.32 -15.15
C LYS A 26 62.61 -18.79 -14.93
N LEU A 27 61.96 -18.48 -13.79
CA LEU A 27 62.21 -17.41 -12.81
C LEU A 27 61.61 -15.98 -12.99
N SER A 28 60.85 -15.59 -11.96
CA SER A 28 60.40 -14.27 -11.48
C SER A 28 61.56 -13.49 -10.78
N PRO A 29 61.40 -12.33 -10.05
CA PRO A 29 60.31 -11.34 -9.84
C PRO A 29 60.73 -9.81 -9.88
N VAL A 30 59.74 -8.87 -9.89
CA VAL A 30 59.49 -7.59 -9.09
C VAL A 30 60.67 -6.61 -8.74
N PRO A 31 60.54 -5.28 -8.39
CA PRO A 31 59.42 -4.30 -8.24
C PRO A 31 59.65 -2.91 -8.94
N VAL A 32 58.76 -1.91 -8.76
CA VAL A 32 59.05 -0.50 -8.34
C VAL A 32 57.72 0.30 -8.15
N THR A 33 57.66 1.16 -7.12
CA THR A 33 56.67 2.23 -6.82
C THR A 33 57.39 3.63 -6.82
N PRO A 34 56.76 4.77 -6.47
CA PRO A 34 55.79 5.62 -7.21
C PRO A 34 56.26 7.12 -7.32
N VAL A 35 55.63 7.98 -8.15
CA VAL A 35 55.71 9.47 -8.02
C VAL A 35 54.40 10.15 -8.50
N GLU A 36 54.01 11.20 -7.77
CA GLU A 36 52.86 12.12 -7.89
C GLU A 36 52.83 13.03 -9.13
N GLU A 37 51.64 13.58 -9.44
CA GLU A 37 51.36 14.57 -10.49
C GLU A 37 50.76 15.88 -9.89
N PRO A 38 51.17 17.07 -10.36
CA PRO A 38 50.46 18.33 -10.09
C PRO A 38 49.80 18.97 -11.34
N ALA A 39 48.78 19.79 -11.07
CA ALA A 39 47.94 20.55 -12.01
C ALA A 39 48.65 21.71 -12.75
N PRO A 40 48.02 22.31 -13.79
CA PRO A 40 48.46 23.60 -14.33
C PRO A 40 47.44 24.75 -14.17
N ALA A 41 48.01 25.95 -14.01
CA ALA A 41 47.39 27.26 -13.86
C ALA A 41 47.42 28.09 -15.17
N SER A 42 46.76 29.26 -15.10
CA SER A 42 46.41 30.23 -16.16
C SER A 42 47.52 31.20 -16.61
N SER A 43 47.31 31.87 -17.76
CA SER A 43 47.69 33.29 -17.96
C SER A 43 47.03 33.94 -19.21
N LYS A 44 46.66 35.23 -19.07
CA LYS A 44 46.13 36.20 -20.07
C LYS A 44 47.32 36.95 -20.75
N ILE A 45 47.25 37.74 -21.85
CA ILE A 45 46.64 39.08 -22.09
C ILE A 45 47.00 39.53 -23.54
N SER A 46 46.12 40.21 -24.31
CA SER A 46 46.32 41.60 -24.87
C SER A 46 45.25 42.09 -25.88
N GLU A 47 45.17 43.41 -26.01
CA GLU A 47 44.07 44.33 -26.38
C GLU A 47 43.79 44.63 -27.89
N ASP A 48 42.50 44.89 -28.17
CA ASP A 48 41.81 45.98 -28.92
C ASP A 48 42.09 46.36 -30.42
N LYS A 49 40.99 46.25 -31.22
CA LYS A 49 40.42 47.22 -32.23
C LYS A 49 40.86 47.24 -33.73
N PRO A 50 40.06 47.82 -34.68
CA PRO A 50 39.14 47.09 -35.58
C PRO A 50 39.35 47.35 -37.10
N VAL A 51 38.95 46.43 -38.00
CA VAL A 51 38.71 46.74 -39.44
C VAL A 51 37.64 45.82 -40.06
N VAL A 52 36.66 46.42 -40.74
CA VAL A 52 35.67 45.82 -41.67
C VAL A 52 35.55 46.82 -42.84
N PRO A 53 35.24 46.46 -44.11
CA PRO A 53 35.59 45.27 -44.91
C PRO A 53 36.22 45.66 -46.27
N GLU A 54 36.84 44.71 -46.98
CA GLU A 54 36.92 44.78 -48.46
C GLU A 54 36.43 43.45 -49.05
N ASN A 55 35.48 43.56 -49.99
CA ASN A 55 34.83 42.44 -50.67
C ASN A 55 35.84 41.61 -51.49
N PRO A 56 35.78 40.27 -51.44
CA PRO A 56 36.36 39.43 -52.48
C PRO A 56 35.55 39.55 -53.79
N PRO A 57 36.20 39.42 -54.96
CA PRO A 57 35.55 39.57 -56.26
C PRO A 57 34.57 38.41 -56.53
N ALA A 58 33.54 38.74 -57.31
CA ALA A 58 32.51 37.81 -57.79
C ALA A 58 33.13 36.60 -58.52
N PRO A 59 32.48 35.43 -58.44
CA PRO A 59 32.99 34.18 -59.00
C PRO A 59 32.95 34.23 -60.54
N VAL A 60 34.07 33.87 -61.15
CA VAL A 60 34.11 33.51 -62.57
C VAL A 60 33.45 32.15 -62.70
N ALA A 61 32.33 32.13 -63.42
CA ALA A 61 31.67 30.90 -63.84
C ALA A 61 32.56 30.17 -64.85
N THR A 62 33.22 29.10 -64.39
CA THR A 62 33.69 28.04 -65.27
C THR A 62 32.73 26.86 -65.15
N SER A 63 31.88 26.74 -66.16
CA SER A 63 30.97 25.63 -66.38
C SER A 63 31.79 24.36 -66.66
N GLU A 64 32.28 23.70 -65.62
CA GLU A 64 32.71 22.31 -65.75
C GLU A 64 31.45 21.46 -65.86
N VAL A 65 31.21 20.96 -67.07
CA VAL A 65 30.17 19.98 -67.36
C VAL A 65 30.55 18.72 -66.58
N TYR A 66 29.93 18.54 -65.40
CA TYR A 66 30.00 17.29 -64.67
C TYR A 66 29.12 16.29 -65.41
N GLU A 67 29.73 15.41 -66.20
CA GLU A 67 29.02 14.24 -66.70
C GLU A 67 28.65 13.36 -65.51
N GLU A 68 27.37 12.98 -65.45
CA GLU A 68 26.80 12.08 -64.45
C GLU A 68 27.75 10.86 -64.31
N PRO A 69 28.29 10.55 -63.12
CA PRO A 69 29.20 9.42 -62.98
C PRO A 69 28.51 8.18 -63.54
N VAL A 70 29.11 7.49 -64.51
CA VAL A 70 28.54 6.30 -65.18
C VAL A 70 27.94 5.30 -64.18
N LEU A 71 28.49 5.26 -62.96
CA LEU A 71 28.00 4.46 -61.85
C LEU A 71 26.58 4.83 -61.38
N ALA A 72 26.20 6.12 -61.33
CA ALA A 72 24.87 6.57 -60.92
C ALA A 72 23.79 6.12 -61.91
N GLN A 73 24.04 6.23 -63.22
CA GLN A 73 23.14 5.71 -64.28
C GLN A 73 23.02 4.17 -64.27
N LEU A 74 24.03 3.48 -63.73
CA LEU A 74 24.05 2.02 -63.65
C LEU A 74 23.29 1.48 -62.43
N ILE A 75 23.16 2.24 -61.35
CA ILE A 75 22.55 1.79 -60.09
C ILE A 75 21.18 2.41 -59.83
N VAL A 76 20.91 3.62 -60.34
CA VAL A 76 19.60 4.28 -60.22
C VAL A 76 18.73 3.84 -61.40
N GLU A 77 17.59 3.23 -61.10
CA GLU A 77 16.58 2.82 -62.07
C GLU A 77 15.71 4.01 -62.49
N LYS A 78 15.34 4.85 -61.52
CA LYS A 78 14.46 6.00 -61.73
C LYS A 78 14.76 7.08 -60.69
N TYR A 79 14.80 8.34 -61.10
CA TYR A 79 14.92 9.50 -60.21
C TYR A 79 13.78 10.49 -60.44
N GLU A 80 13.24 11.05 -59.36
CA GLU A 80 12.22 12.09 -59.35
C GLU A 80 12.73 13.27 -58.50
N GLY A 81 13.17 14.37 -59.12
CA GLY A 81 13.70 15.53 -58.40
C GLY A 81 14.37 16.53 -59.34
N GLU A 82 14.96 17.59 -58.78
CA GLU A 82 15.70 18.58 -59.55
C GLU A 82 17.07 18.04 -59.99
N LEU A 83 17.46 18.42 -61.22
CA LEU A 83 18.76 18.08 -61.81
C LEU A 83 19.49 19.38 -62.11
N VAL A 84 20.63 19.59 -61.45
CA VAL A 84 21.51 20.74 -61.71
C VAL A 84 22.79 20.22 -62.34
N ASN A 85 23.09 20.67 -63.56
CA ASN A 85 24.24 20.21 -64.34
C ASN A 85 24.33 18.68 -64.50
N GLY A 86 23.20 17.99 -64.59
CA GLY A 86 23.15 16.53 -64.73
C GLY A 86 23.34 15.74 -63.43
N LEU A 87 23.50 16.41 -62.29
CA LEU A 87 23.59 15.80 -60.96
C LEU A 87 22.27 15.96 -60.20
N TYR A 88 21.94 14.98 -59.36
CA TYR A 88 20.80 15.05 -58.44
C TYR A 88 21.03 16.16 -57.42
N GLU A 89 20.07 17.07 -57.27
CA GLU A 89 20.18 18.23 -56.38
C GLU A 89 18.81 18.52 -55.73
N GLY A 90 18.81 19.11 -54.53
CA GLY A 90 17.58 19.49 -53.84
C GLY A 90 16.77 18.29 -53.35
N GLU A 91 15.46 18.46 -53.12
CA GLU A 91 14.61 17.35 -52.69
C GLU A 91 14.26 16.42 -53.86
N GLY A 92 14.46 15.11 -53.66
CA GLY A 92 14.13 14.11 -54.68
C GLY A 92 13.95 12.70 -54.13
N ILE A 93 13.60 11.79 -55.04
CA ILE A 93 13.39 10.36 -54.79
C ILE A 93 14.20 9.55 -55.81
N ALA A 94 15.11 8.71 -55.33
CA ALA A 94 15.87 7.77 -56.16
C ALA A 94 15.40 6.34 -55.90
N TYR A 95 15.00 5.65 -56.96
CA TYR A 95 14.72 4.21 -57.00
C TYR A 95 15.95 3.51 -57.56
N TYR A 96 16.55 2.59 -56.79
CA TYR A 96 17.74 1.85 -57.19
C TYR A 96 17.35 0.48 -57.76
N ARG A 97 18.15 -0.03 -58.71
CA ARG A 97 17.91 -1.33 -59.38
C ARG A 97 17.84 -2.52 -58.43
N ASP A 98 18.52 -2.41 -57.28
CA ASP A 98 18.52 -3.45 -56.25
C ASP A 98 17.25 -3.42 -55.37
N GLY A 99 16.27 -2.55 -55.67
CA GLY A 99 15.03 -2.40 -54.93
C GLY A 99 15.10 -1.45 -53.73
N ASN A 100 16.24 -0.78 -53.52
CA ASN A 100 16.36 0.26 -52.50
C ASN A 100 15.67 1.55 -52.97
N VAL A 101 15.21 2.36 -52.03
CA VAL A 101 14.59 3.66 -52.32
C VAL A 101 15.13 4.70 -51.36
N TYR A 102 15.59 5.84 -51.88
CA TYR A 102 15.90 7.02 -51.08
C TYR A 102 14.92 8.15 -51.40
N ARG A 103 14.45 8.86 -50.38
CA ARG A 103 13.64 10.07 -50.47
C ARG A 103 14.27 11.13 -49.57
N GLY A 104 14.77 12.23 -50.11
CA GLY A 104 15.40 13.25 -49.29
C GLY A 104 16.19 14.27 -50.10
N LEU A 105 17.05 15.00 -49.41
CA LEU A 105 17.92 16.01 -50.02
C LEU A 105 19.11 15.36 -50.75
N PHE A 106 19.41 15.89 -51.92
CA PHE A 106 20.59 15.59 -52.70
C PHE A 106 21.47 16.83 -52.80
N SER A 107 22.78 16.63 -52.81
CA SER A 107 23.76 17.67 -53.09
C SER A 107 24.92 17.08 -53.88
N GLU A 108 25.23 17.68 -55.03
CA GLU A 108 26.28 17.21 -55.95
C GLU A 108 26.12 15.73 -56.35
N GLY A 109 24.87 15.26 -56.49
CA GLY A 109 24.57 13.86 -56.84
C GLY A 109 24.65 12.87 -55.67
N PHE A 110 25.00 13.31 -54.45
CA PHE A 110 25.04 12.48 -53.25
C PHE A 110 23.81 12.70 -52.37
N MET A 111 23.34 11.64 -51.70
CA MET A 111 22.35 11.76 -50.62
C MET A 111 22.97 12.59 -49.50
N HIS A 112 22.30 13.68 -49.12
CA HIS A 112 22.79 14.68 -48.18
C HIS A 112 21.65 15.22 -47.32
N GLY A 113 21.95 15.87 -46.18
CA GLY A 113 20.93 16.50 -45.36
C GLY A 113 19.90 15.49 -44.81
N LYS A 114 18.64 15.90 -44.67
CA LYS A 114 17.58 15.01 -44.16
C LYS A 114 17.02 14.12 -45.26
N GLY A 115 16.84 12.85 -44.96
CA GLY A 115 16.22 11.92 -45.87
C GLY A 115 15.76 10.62 -45.21
N GLU A 116 15.17 9.78 -46.04
CA GLU A 116 14.65 8.47 -45.73
C GLU A 116 15.23 7.47 -46.73
N TYR A 117 15.88 6.41 -46.25
CA TYR A 117 16.39 5.31 -47.07
C TYR A 117 15.70 4.01 -46.66
N THR A 118 15.05 3.35 -47.62
CA THR A 118 14.43 2.04 -47.47
C THR A 118 15.25 1.02 -48.25
N TRP A 119 15.82 0.04 -47.56
CA TRP A 119 16.52 -1.07 -48.18
C TRP A 119 15.54 -2.11 -48.74
N ALA A 120 15.97 -2.88 -49.73
CA ALA A 120 15.18 -3.92 -50.36
C ALA A 120 14.73 -5.05 -49.38
N ASP A 121 15.46 -5.23 -48.28
CA ASP A 121 15.10 -6.16 -47.20
C ASP A 121 14.02 -5.61 -46.26
N GLY A 122 13.59 -4.36 -46.46
CA GLY A 122 12.58 -3.65 -45.67
C GLY A 122 13.13 -2.90 -44.46
N LEU A 123 14.45 -2.89 -44.21
CA LEU A 123 15.04 -1.96 -43.26
C LEU A 123 14.77 -0.54 -43.73
N LYS A 124 14.52 0.37 -42.79
CA LYS A 124 14.27 1.78 -43.06
C LYS A 124 15.16 2.64 -42.17
N TYR A 125 15.75 3.70 -42.71
CA TYR A 125 16.46 4.74 -41.97
C TYR A 125 15.87 6.10 -42.29
N GLU A 126 15.55 6.87 -41.26
CA GLU A 126 15.11 8.27 -41.37
C GLU A 126 16.06 9.14 -40.56
N GLY A 127 16.72 10.11 -41.19
CA GLY A 127 17.67 10.94 -40.45
C GLY A 127 18.57 11.77 -41.35
N GLU A 128 19.71 12.16 -40.79
CA GLU A 128 20.73 12.93 -41.51
C GLU A 128 21.63 12.01 -42.36
N PHE A 129 22.01 12.51 -43.53
CA PHE A 129 22.91 11.91 -44.50
C PHE A 129 24.03 12.89 -44.81
N PHE A 130 25.24 12.35 -44.97
CA PHE A 130 26.39 13.10 -45.44
C PHE A 130 27.16 12.24 -46.45
N MET A 131 27.20 12.69 -47.70
CA MET A 131 27.91 12.00 -48.80
C MET A 131 27.52 10.52 -48.91
N ASN A 132 26.24 10.23 -49.10
CA ASN A 132 25.64 8.89 -49.15
C ASN A 132 25.63 8.08 -47.85
N PHE A 133 26.23 8.56 -46.76
CA PHE A 133 26.25 7.83 -45.49
C PHE A 133 25.22 8.40 -44.50
N PRO A 134 24.36 7.55 -43.90
CA PRO A 134 23.65 7.88 -42.68
C PRO A 134 24.63 8.34 -41.59
N MET A 135 24.41 9.55 -41.07
CA MET A 135 25.25 10.20 -40.05
C MET A 135 24.38 11.05 -39.13
N GLY A 136 24.92 11.51 -38.00
CA GLY A 136 24.20 12.43 -37.11
C GLY A 136 23.14 11.71 -36.30
N HIS A 137 21.92 12.25 -36.23
CA HIS A 137 20.80 11.60 -35.55
C HIS A 137 19.83 10.99 -36.55
N GLY A 138 19.37 9.78 -36.26
CA GLY A 138 18.40 9.10 -37.09
C GLY A 138 17.70 7.93 -36.41
N ILE A 139 16.75 7.39 -37.14
CA ILE A 139 15.84 6.34 -36.72
C ILE A 139 15.99 5.16 -37.67
N TYR A 140 16.41 4.01 -37.16
CA TYR A 140 16.33 2.74 -37.89
C TYR A 140 15.06 1.99 -37.51
N THR A 141 14.30 1.52 -38.50
CA THR A 141 13.14 0.66 -38.31
C THR A 141 13.35 -0.63 -39.08
N TRP A 142 13.39 -1.76 -38.37
CA TRP A 142 13.57 -3.09 -38.97
C TRP A 142 12.22 -3.69 -39.41
N PRO A 143 12.20 -4.62 -40.38
CA PRO A 143 10.96 -5.27 -40.86
C PRO A 143 10.15 -5.97 -39.77
N ASN A 144 10.81 -6.45 -38.72
CA ASN A 144 10.15 -7.08 -37.58
C ASN A 144 9.41 -6.05 -36.68
N GLY A 145 9.56 -4.74 -36.93
CA GLY A 145 9.01 -3.65 -36.13
C GLY A 145 9.96 -3.12 -35.04
N SER A 146 11.16 -3.69 -34.89
CA SER A 146 12.15 -3.17 -33.96
C SER A 146 12.60 -1.78 -34.42
N ARG A 147 12.96 -0.92 -33.47
CA ARG A 147 13.33 0.46 -33.75
C ARG A 147 14.56 0.88 -32.96
N TYR A 148 15.40 1.70 -33.57
CA TYR A 148 16.49 2.41 -32.92
C TYR A 148 16.35 3.89 -33.22
N GLU A 149 16.59 4.73 -32.23
CA GLU A 149 16.61 6.17 -32.36
C GLU A 149 17.82 6.72 -31.62
N GLY A 150 18.68 7.45 -32.31
CA GLY A 150 19.85 8.02 -31.68
C GLY A 150 20.92 8.41 -32.69
N GLN A 151 22.14 8.51 -32.18
CA GLN A 151 23.30 8.90 -32.97
C GLN A 151 23.75 7.75 -33.90
N VAL A 152 24.25 8.11 -35.07
CA VAL A 152 24.70 7.20 -36.13
C VAL A 152 25.97 7.76 -36.75
N TYR A 153 26.93 6.89 -36.98
CA TYR A 153 28.19 7.22 -37.64
C TYR A 153 28.47 6.20 -38.75
N LYS A 154 28.53 6.68 -39.99
CA LYS A 154 28.77 5.85 -41.19
C LYS A 154 27.85 4.62 -41.27
N ALA A 155 26.53 4.85 -41.19
CA ALA A 155 25.50 3.82 -41.20
C ALA A 155 25.49 2.84 -40.01
N VAL A 156 26.25 3.12 -38.95
CA VAL A 156 26.31 2.26 -37.76
C VAL A 156 25.89 3.05 -36.52
N ARG A 157 25.08 2.42 -35.66
CA ARG A 157 24.69 2.99 -34.36
C ARG A 157 25.93 3.38 -33.55
N HIS A 158 25.96 4.61 -33.07
CA HIS A 158 27.11 5.18 -32.37
C HIS A 158 26.64 6.26 -31.39
N GLY A 159 27.44 6.62 -30.39
CA GLY A 159 27.07 7.66 -29.43
C GLY A 159 25.84 7.27 -28.60
N THR A 160 24.97 8.20 -28.25
CA THR A 160 23.79 7.91 -27.44
C THR A 160 22.58 7.49 -28.28
N GLY A 161 21.86 6.45 -27.86
CA GLY A 161 20.65 6.03 -28.54
C GLY A 161 19.80 5.01 -27.78
N VAL A 162 18.54 4.89 -28.20
CA VAL A 162 17.53 4.01 -27.65
C VAL A 162 17.16 2.96 -28.69
N GLN A 163 17.24 1.67 -28.33
CA GLN A 163 16.74 0.57 -29.12
C GLN A 163 15.53 -0.07 -28.43
N VAL A 164 14.47 -0.35 -29.19
CA VAL A 164 13.28 -1.08 -28.75
C VAL A 164 13.07 -2.27 -29.68
N SER A 165 13.08 -3.48 -29.12
CA SER A 165 12.78 -4.70 -29.85
C SER A 165 11.27 -4.96 -29.88
N SER A 166 10.73 -5.26 -31.05
CA SER A 166 9.29 -5.49 -31.28
C SER A 166 8.79 -6.85 -30.81
N ASP A 167 9.68 -7.84 -30.73
CA ASP A 167 9.39 -9.24 -30.45
C ASP A 167 9.47 -9.61 -28.97
N GLN A 168 10.25 -8.87 -28.18
CA GLN A 168 10.53 -9.20 -26.77
C GLN A 168 10.27 -8.06 -25.79
N GLN A 169 9.76 -6.90 -26.26
CA GLN A 169 9.56 -5.71 -25.41
C GLN A 169 10.82 -5.32 -24.60
N VAL A 170 12.00 -5.74 -25.07
CA VAL A 170 13.29 -5.39 -24.51
C VAL A 170 13.65 -4.02 -25.05
N SER A 171 14.00 -3.09 -24.17
CA SER A 171 14.49 -1.78 -24.56
C SER A 171 15.85 -1.52 -23.96
N TYR A 172 16.73 -0.89 -24.72
CA TYR A 172 18.04 -0.42 -24.27
C TYR A 172 18.13 1.08 -24.52
N ALA A 173 18.58 1.82 -23.52
CA ALA A 173 18.91 3.23 -23.63
C ALA A 173 20.32 3.44 -23.09
N GLY A 174 21.22 3.98 -23.92
CA GLY A 174 22.60 4.19 -23.50
C GLY A 174 23.55 4.51 -24.63
N GLU A 175 24.83 4.33 -24.37
CA GLU A 175 25.90 4.58 -25.32
C GLU A 175 26.16 3.38 -26.24
N TRP A 176 26.57 3.71 -27.46
CA TRP A 176 26.84 2.79 -28.55
C TRP A 176 28.22 3.10 -29.14
N CYS A 177 29.00 2.06 -29.37
CA CYS A 177 30.26 2.17 -30.11
C CYS A 177 30.26 1.11 -31.21
N MET A 178 30.29 1.57 -32.46
CA MET A 178 30.36 0.72 -33.67
C MET A 178 29.32 -0.40 -33.65
N GLY A 179 28.07 -0.04 -33.33
CA GLY A 179 26.93 -0.97 -33.37
C GLY A 179 26.79 -1.86 -32.14
N LYS A 180 27.67 -1.73 -31.14
CA LYS A 180 27.63 -2.48 -29.88
C LYS A 180 27.36 -1.54 -28.71
N ARG A 181 26.61 -2.00 -27.71
CA ARG A 181 26.40 -1.29 -26.43
C ARG A 181 27.75 -1.06 -25.76
N HIS A 182 27.98 0.15 -25.28
CA HIS A 182 29.23 0.59 -24.68
C HIS A 182 28.93 1.64 -23.61
N GLY A 183 29.92 2.06 -22.81
CA GLY A 183 29.79 3.16 -21.86
C GLY A 183 28.67 2.91 -20.83
N LYS A 184 27.91 3.95 -20.50
CA LYS A 184 26.75 3.83 -19.60
C LYS A 184 25.49 3.45 -20.37
N GLY A 185 24.67 2.57 -19.80
CA GLY A 185 23.37 2.27 -20.36
C GLY A 185 22.47 1.41 -19.47
N ALA A 186 21.17 1.52 -19.72
CA ALA A 186 20.12 0.75 -19.09
C ALA A 186 19.46 -0.18 -20.12
N ILE A 187 19.23 -1.43 -19.73
CA ILE A 187 18.41 -2.40 -20.48
C ILE A 187 17.23 -2.82 -19.61
N TYR A 188 16.03 -2.76 -20.18
CA TYR A 188 14.80 -3.29 -19.61
C TYR A 188 14.45 -4.57 -20.36
N TYR A 189 14.22 -5.65 -19.63
CA TYR A 189 14.00 -6.97 -20.21
C TYR A 189 12.51 -7.31 -20.42
N ASN A 190 11.60 -6.42 -20.00
CA ASN A 190 10.15 -6.57 -20.10
C ASN A 190 9.44 -5.21 -20.19
N ALA A 191 8.23 -5.19 -20.77
CA ALA A 191 7.47 -3.94 -20.91
C ALA A 191 7.04 -3.32 -19.60
N GLU A 192 6.82 -4.11 -18.54
CA GLU A 192 6.43 -3.57 -17.24
C GLU A 192 7.58 -2.82 -16.53
N GLY A 193 8.82 -2.91 -17.05
CA GLY A 193 9.99 -2.26 -16.47
C GLY A 193 10.39 -2.83 -15.11
N THR A 194 9.94 -4.04 -14.75
CA THR A 194 10.22 -4.65 -13.44
C THR A 194 11.54 -5.42 -13.40
N SER A 195 12.08 -5.82 -14.55
CA SER A 195 13.38 -6.49 -14.68
C SER A 195 14.30 -5.67 -15.58
N TRP A 196 15.42 -5.21 -15.03
CA TRP A 196 16.32 -4.29 -15.72
C TRP A 196 17.75 -4.39 -15.22
N TYR A 197 18.70 -3.93 -16.03
CA TYR A 197 20.08 -3.68 -15.64
C TYR A 197 20.48 -2.27 -16.05
N GLU A 198 21.13 -1.54 -15.16
CA GLU A 198 21.69 -0.22 -15.39
C GLU A 198 23.15 -0.23 -14.94
N GLY A 199 24.06 0.15 -15.84
CA GLY A 199 25.47 0.18 -15.49
C GLY A 199 26.39 0.35 -16.68
N ASP A 200 27.62 -0.09 -16.45
CA ASP A 200 28.70 -0.06 -17.42
C ASP A 200 28.58 -1.20 -18.45
N TRP A 201 28.91 -0.88 -19.70
CA TRP A 201 28.89 -1.77 -20.84
C TRP A 201 30.21 -1.68 -21.60
N ILE A 202 30.76 -2.84 -21.97
CA ILE A 202 31.86 -2.93 -22.93
C ILE A 202 31.49 -3.95 -23.99
N HIS A 203 31.30 -3.47 -25.23
CA HIS A 203 31.05 -4.31 -26.41
C HIS A 203 29.94 -5.34 -26.19
N ASN A 204 28.73 -4.88 -25.84
CA ASN A 204 27.56 -5.70 -25.51
C ASN A 204 27.64 -6.54 -24.22
N SER A 205 28.75 -6.49 -23.48
CA SER A 205 28.89 -7.18 -22.19
C SER A 205 28.75 -6.21 -21.03
N LYS A 206 28.04 -6.62 -19.98
CA LYS A 206 28.06 -5.93 -18.68
C LYS A 206 29.45 -6.11 -18.08
N GLU A 207 30.09 -4.99 -17.79
CA GLU A 207 31.43 -4.87 -17.23
C GLU A 207 31.41 -3.73 -16.22
N GLY A 208 32.39 -3.58 -15.34
CA GLY A 208 32.46 -2.40 -14.46
C GLY A 208 31.38 -2.40 -13.38
N TRP A 209 30.80 -1.25 -13.04
CA TRP A 209 29.78 -1.15 -11.99
C TRP A 209 28.36 -1.14 -12.58
N GLY A 210 27.43 -1.84 -11.91
CA GLY A 210 26.04 -1.84 -12.34
C GLY A 210 25.08 -2.45 -11.32
N VAL A 211 23.81 -2.12 -11.50
CA VAL A 211 22.68 -2.59 -10.69
C VAL A 211 21.76 -3.40 -11.59
N GLN A 212 21.36 -4.58 -11.14
CA GLN A 212 20.37 -5.41 -11.82
C GLN A 212 19.21 -5.73 -10.87
N ARG A 213 17.99 -5.46 -11.33
CA ARG A 213 16.76 -6.01 -10.76
C ARG A 213 16.32 -7.22 -11.58
N PHE A 214 16.14 -8.36 -10.91
CA PHE A 214 15.69 -9.60 -11.53
C PHE A 214 14.15 -9.66 -11.59
N PRO A 215 13.57 -10.51 -12.45
CA PRO A 215 12.13 -10.76 -12.47
C PRO A 215 11.57 -11.22 -11.11
N SER A 216 12.38 -11.87 -10.28
CA SER A 216 12.05 -12.25 -8.90
C SER A 216 11.97 -11.07 -7.92
N SER A 217 12.20 -9.84 -8.40
CA SER A 217 12.44 -8.63 -7.59
C SER A 217 13.72 -8.64 -6.75
N ASN A 218 14.56 -9.68 -6.85
CA ASN A 218 15.89 -9.65 -6.25
C ASN A 218 16.74 -8.55 -6.91
N ILE A 219 17.68 -7.99 -6.15
CA ILE A 219 18.51 -6.88 -6.62
C ILE A 219 19.98 -7.20 -6.37
N TYR A 220 20.80 -7.06 -7.40
CA TYR A 220 22.25 -7.04 -7.28
C TYR A 220 22.76 -5.63 -7.57
N GLU A 221 23.65 -5.12 -6.74
CA GLU A 221 24.38 -3.86 -6.95
C GLU A 221 25.87 -4.14 -6.72
N GLY A 222 26.72 -3.93 -7.73
CA GLY A 222 28.13 -4.30 -7.58
C GLY A 222 28.91 -4.27 -8.87
N GLN A 223 30.10 -4.88 -8.83
CA GLN A 223 30.95 -5.01 -10.00
C GLN A 223 30.50 -6.19 -10.89
N TRP A 224 30.78 -6.04 -12.18
CA TRP A 224 30.42 -6.94 -13.27
C TRP A 224 31.65 -7.22 -14.11
N LYS A 225 31.77 -8.48 -14.55
CA LYS A 225 32.79 -8.91 -15.50
C LYS A 225 32.22 -9.98 -16.40
N ASN A 226 32.32 -9.80 -17.72
CA ASN A 226 31.80 -10.75 -18.71
C ASN A 226 30.35 -11.18 -18.45
N ASN A 227 29.47 -10.23 -18.15
CA ASN A 227 28.05 -10.46 -17.82
C ASN A 227 27.77 -11.23 -16.51
N LYS A 228 28.77 -11.42 -15.64
CA LYS A 228 28.64 -12.08 -14.33
C LYS A 228 28.98 -11.12 -13.19
N PHE A 229 28.40 -11.36 -12.02
CA PHE A 229 28.79 -10.67 -10.79
C PHE A 229 30.27 -10.95 -10.49
N HIS A 230 31.00 -9.91 -10.10
CA HIS A 230 32.41 -10.01 -9.78
C HIS A 230 32.80 -8.95 -8.75
N GLY A 231 34.00 -9.07 -8.17
CA GLY A 231 34.55 -8.07 -7.26
C GLY A 231 33.66 -7.84 -6.05
N GLU A 232 33.56 -6.61 -5.58
CA GLU A 232 32.67 -6.23 -4.48
C GLU A 232 31.23 -6.05 -4.99
N GLY A 233 30.27 -6.57 -4.25
CA GLY A 233 28.86 -6.43 -4.59
C GLY A 233 27.91 -6.83 -3.47
N ARG A 234 26.68 -6.34 -3.57
CA ARG A 234 25.59 -6.63 -2.65
C ARG A 234 24.43 -7.26 -3.40
N MET A 235 23.96 -8.39 -2.89
CA MET A 235 22.77 -9.08 -3.37
C MET A 235 21.68 -9.02 -2.30
N ARG A 236 20.46 -8.67 -2.71
CA ARG A 236 19.26 -8.67 -1.87
C ARG A 236 18.24 -9.65 -2.46
N TRP A 237 17.97 -10.72 -1.73
CA TRP A 237 16.92 -11.68 -2.05
C TRP A 237 15.65 -11.29 -1.30
N LEU A 238 14.77 -10.53 -1.96
CA LEU A 238 13.57 -9.99 -1.32
C LEU A 238 12.55 -11.07 -0.96
N THR A 239 12.51 -12.16 -1.73
CA THR A 239 11.58 -13.27 -1.46
C THR A 239 11.97 -14.09 -0.23
N SER A 240 13.28 -14.34 -0.02
CA SER A 240 13.79 -15.04 1.16
C SER A 240 14.10 -14.10 2.34
N ASN A 241 14.03 -12.78 2.15
CA ASN A 241 14.55 -11.76 3.06
C ASN A 241 15.99 -12.06 3.47
N GLU A 242 16.86 -12.22 2.48
CA GLU A 242 18.30 -12.43 2.68
C GLU A 242 19.07 -11.31 2.02
N GLU A 243 20.25 -11.02 2.56
CA GLU A 243 21.18 -10.06 2.00
C GLU A 243 22.59 -10.61 2.09
N TYR A 244 23.38 -10.40 1.05
CA TYR A 244 24.82 -10.64 1.07
C TYR A 244 25.54 -9.39 0.62
N LEU A 245 26.60 -9.02 1.34
CA LEU A 245 27.51 -7.94 1.00
C LEU A 245 28.93 -8.51 1.03
N GLY A 246 29.66 -8.43 -0.07
CA GLY A 246 31.07 -8.81 -0.10
C GLY A 246 31.55 -9.23 -1.47
N GLN A 247 32.53 -10.13 -1.48
CA GLN A 247 33.25 -10.48 -2.69
C GLN A 247 32.54 -11.56 -3.53
N TRP A 248 32.65 -11.39 -4.85
CA TRP A 248 32.05 -12.23 -5.89
C TRP A 248 33.09 -12.62 -6.93
N GLU A 249 33.05 -13.87 -7.35
CA GLU A 249 33.85 -14.38 -8.45
C GLU A 249 32.99 -15.20 -9.39
N ASN A 250 32.97 -14.84 -10.68
CA ASN A 250 32.24 -15.58 -11.72
C ASN A 250 30.76 -15.84 -11.37
N GLY A 251 30.10 -14.91 -10.68
CA GLY A 251 28.70 -15.02 -10.28
C GLY A 251 28.44 -15.71 -8.95
N VAL A 252 29.46 -16.17 -8.22
CA VAL A 252 29.31 -16.83 -6.91
C VAL A 252 30.05 -16.06 -5.81
N GLN A 253 29.55 -16.16 -4.57
CA GLN A 253 30.19 -15.57 -3.40
C GLN A 253 31.57 -16.22 -3.19
N ASN A 254 32.63 -15.43 -3.16
CA ASN A 254 33.98 -15.92 -2.97
C ASN A 254 34.85 -14.83 -2.35
N GLY A 255 35.59 -15.14 -1.29
CA GLY A 255 36.34 -14.17 -0.50
C GLY A 255 35.59 -13.68 0.75
N LEU A 256 35.91 -12.48 1.23
CA LEU A 256 35.30 -11.94 2.45
C LEU A 256 33.89 -11.41 2.17
N GLY A 257 32.96 -11.66 3.09
CA GLY A 257 31.61 -11.12 3.00
C GLY A 257 30.78 -11.29 4.27
N THR A 258 29.65 -10.60 4.29
CA THR A 258 28.62 -10.68 5.31
C THR A 258 27.32 -11.17 4.68
N HIS A 259 26.74 -12.24 5.22
CA HIS A 259 25.45 -12.78 4.81
C HIS A 259 24.46 -12.62 5.97
N THR A 260 23.36 -11.94 5.72
CA THR A 260 22.30 -11.63 6.66
C THR A 260 21.01 -12.34 6.25
N TRP A 261 20.40 -13.08 7.18
CA TRP A 261 19.08 -13.68 7.01
C TRP A 261 18.10 -12.95 7.93
N TYR A 262 17.11 -12.27 7.36
CA TYR A 262 16.07 -11.60 8.13
C TYR A 262 14.92 -12.58 8.41
N LEU A 263 14.64 -12.83 9.70
CA LEU A 263 13.55 -13.70 10.11
C LEU A 263 12.27 -12.86 10.27
N LYS A 264 11.25 -13.15 9.46
CA LYS A 264 9.88 -12.62 9.65
C LYS A 264 9.24 -13.31 10.86
N ARG A 265 8.65 -12.54 11.77
CA ARG A 265 8.31 -12.96 13.14
C ARG A 265 6.82 -12.99 13.48
N VAL A 266 5.93 -13.25 12.51
CA VAL A 266 4.48 -12.94 12.54
C VAL A 266 4.22 -11.48 12.13
N ALA A 267 3.07 -11.24 11.50
CA ALA A 267 2.61 -9.91 11.11
C ALA A 267 2.59 -8.98 12.34
N GLY A 268 3.19 -7.78 12.22
CA GLY A 268 3.18 -6.78 13.30
C GLY A 268 4.29 -6.88 14.35
N SER A 269 5.42 -7.56 14.09
CA SER A 269 6.59 -7.51 14.99
C SER A 269 7.50 -6.30 14.73
N GLN A 270 8.00 -5.69 15.81
CA GLN A 270 8.82 -4.47 15.80
C GLN A 270 10.25 -4.65 15.23
N TYR A 271 10.82 -5.83 15.36
CA TYR A 271 12.23 -6.07 15.05
C TYR A 271 12.36 -7.31 14.18
N SER A 272 12.93 -7.15 12.98
CA SER A 272 13.47 -8.29 12.24
C SER A 272 14.65 -8.81 13.03
N LEU A 273 14.50 -9.99 13.66
CA LEU A 273 15.68 -10.70 14.08
C LEU A 273 16.46 -11.11 12.84
N ARG A 274 17.78 -11.10 12.95
CA ARG A 274 18.63 -11.58 11.88
C ARG A 274 19.61 -12.60 12.39
N ASN A 275 19.82 -13.65 11.61
CA ASN A 275 21.09 -14.33 11.67
C ASN A 275 22.06 -13.58 10.78
N GLU A 276 23.31 -13.50 11.17
CA GLU A 276 24.34 -12.79 10.42
C GLU A 276 25.62 -13.59 10.47
N TYR A 277 26.21 -13.89 9.31
CA TYR A 277 27.53 -14.47 9.18
C TYR A 277 28.47 -13.43 8.58
N THR A 278 29.64 -13.24 9.17
CA THR A 278 30.71 -12.41 8.63
C THR A 278 32.00 -13.23 8.59
N GLY A 279 32.56 -13.46 7.40
CA GLY A 279 33.73 -14.31 7.25
C GLY A 279 34.07 -14.61 5.79
N ASN A 280 34.86 -15.68 5.58
CA ASN A 280 35.27 -16.07 4.23
C ASN A 280 34.23 -17.01 3.57
N PHE A 281 34.11 -16.87 2.26
CA PHE A 281 33.30 -17.71 1.39
C PHE A 281 34.19 -18.36 0.33
N VAL A 282 33.89 -19.61 -0.02
CA VAL A 282 34.48 -20.32 -1.15
C VAL A 282 33.36 -21.01 -1.91
N ASN A 283 33.17 -20.66 -3.19
CA ASN A 283 32.13 -21.20 -4.06
C ASN A 283 30.72 -21.14 -3.45
N GLY A 284 30.35 -20.03 -2.81
CA GLY A 284 29.04 -19.86 -2.17
C GLY A 284 28.89 -20.51 -0.80
N ALA A 285 29.92 -21.17 -0.27
CA ALA A 285 29.89 -21.80 1.04
C ALA A 285 30.79 -21.06 2.03
N ARG A 286 30.31 -20.88 3.27
CA ARG A 286 31.10 -20.36 4.39
C ARG A 286 32.30 -21.26 4.62
N HIS A 287 33.47 -20.65 4.74
CA HIS A 287 34.76 -21.33 4.81
C HIS A 287 35.74 -20.50 5.64
N GLY A 288 36.81 -21.12 6.16
CA GLY A 288 37.85 -20.42 6.92
C GLY A 288 37.33 -19.79 8.21
N GLN A 289 37.96 -18.71 8.68
CA GLN A 289 37.53 -18.02 9.89
C GLN A 289 36.27 -17.17 9.63
N GLY A 290 35.32 -17.21 10.57
CA GLY A 290 34.12 -16.37 10.49
C GLY A 290 33.28 -16.36 11.77
N GLN A 291 32.55 -15.26 11.93
CA GLN A 291 31.63 -15.01 13.03
C GLN A 291 30.19 -15.24 12.58
N TYR A 292 29.37 -15.83 13.44
CA TYR A 292 27.95 -16.06 13.20
C TYR A 292 27.13 -15.60 14.41
N TYR A 293 26.32 -14.58 14.21
CA TYR A 293 25.35 -14.08 15.17
C TYR A 293 24.01 -14.76 14.91
N TYR A 294 23.44 -15.35 15.96
CA TYR A 294 22.12 -15.94 15.92
C TYR A 294 21.08 -14.92 16.36
N ALA A 295 19.93 -14.97 15.71
CA ALA A 295 18.72 -14.22 16.06
C ALA A 295 18.38 -14.28 17.57
N ASN A 296 18.60 -15.42 18.20
CA ASN A 296 18.32 -15.64 19.62
C ASN A 296 19.37 -15.06 20.60
N GLY A 297 20.35 -14.31 20.10
CA GLY A 297 21.43 -13.70 20.88
C GLY A 297 22.65 -14.59 21.12
N ALA A 298 22.64 -15.85 20.66
CA ALA A 298 23.85 -16.68 20.64
C ALA A 298 24.84 -16.17 19.57
N MET A 299 26.12 -16.52 19.72
CA MET A 299 27.18 -16.14 18.78
C MET A 299 28.20 -17.26 18.65
N TYR A 300 28.69 -17.52 17.44
CA TYR A 300 29.86 -18.36 17.19
C TYR A 300 30.96 -17.53 16.54
N ASP A 301 32.21 -17.80 16.90
CA ASP A 301 33.41 -17.21 16.32
C ASP A 301 34.46 -18.31 16.16
N GLY A 302 34.78 -18.72 14.93
CA GLY A 302 35.71 -19.82 14.70
C GLY A 302 35.79 -20.29 13.25
N GLU A 303 36.34 -21.48 13.05
CA GLU A 303 36.56 -22.04 11.72
C GLU A 303 35.29 -22.64 11.09
N TRP A 304 35.18 -22.49 9.78
CA TRP A 304 34.10 -22.97 8.94
C TRP A 304 34.65 -23.80 7.78
N LYS A 305 33.94 -24.86 7.42
CA LYS A 305 34.22 -25.67 6.24
C LYS A 305 32.90 -26.10 5.61
N ASN A 306 32.67 -25.67 4.38
CA ASN A 306 31.48 -26.03 3.59
C ASN A 306 30.17 -25.80 4.36
N ASN A 307 29.99 -24.58 4.90
CA ASN A 307 28.84 -24.18 5.70
C ASN A 307 28.72 -24.80 7.10
N LYS A 308 29.70 -25.58 7.56
CA LYS A 308 29.69 -26.21 8.88
C LYS A 308 30.82 -25.66 9.76
N LYS A 309 30.57 -25.52 11.05
CA LYS A 309 31.59 -25.19 12.06
C LYS A 309 32.58 -26.34 12.18
N GLN A 310 33.86 -26.00 12.18
CA GLN A 310 34.98 -26.92 12.20
C GLN A 310 36.08 -26.32 13.09
N GLY A 311 37.08 -27.11 13.49
CA GLY A 311 38.30 -26.60 14.13
C GLY A 311 38.04 -25.86 15.45
N MET A 312 38.94 -24.99 15.84
CA MET A 312 38.81 -24.24 17.09
C MET A 312 37.79 -23.11 16.95
N GLY A 313 36.91 -22.96 17.95
CA GLY A 313 35.94 -21.86 17.98
C GLY A 313 35.44 -21.51 19.39
N LYS A 314 34.90 -20.31 19.49
CA LYS A 314 34.23 -19.75 20.67
C LYS A 314 32.72 -19.65 20.40
N PHE A 315 31.92 -20.28 21.23
CA PHE A 315 30.46 -20.22 21.16
C PHE A 315 29.89 -19.58 22.42
N ILE A 316 29.15 -18.49 22.27
CA ILE A 316 28.38 -17.82 23.31
C ILE A 316 26.93 -18.28 23.19
N PHE A 317 26.42 -18.96 24.21
CA PHE A 317 25.05 -19.44 24.25
C PHE A 317 24.07 -18.31 24.55
N LYS A 318 22.78 -18.50 24.24
CA LYS A 318 21.70 -17.54 24.53
C LYS A 318 21.60 -17.12 26.01
N ASN A 319 22.11 -17.95 26.92
CA ASN A 319 22.12 -17.70 28.36
C ASN A 319 23.41 -17.00 28.84
N GLY A 320 24.28 -16.58 27.91
CA GLY A 320 25.56 -15.92 28.21
C GLY A 320 26.72 -16.86 28.57
N ARG A 321 26.49 -18.19 28.66
CA ARG A 321 27.60 -19.15 28.84
C ARG A 321 28.52 -19.13 27.63
N ILE A 322 29.79 -19.42 27.85
CA ILE A 322 30.81 -19.43 26.80
C ILE A 322 31.45 -20.81 26.75
N TYR A 323 31.52 -21.39 25.56
CA TYR A 323 32.35 -22.56 25.24
C TYR A 323 33.50 -22.11 24.34
N MET A 324 34.70 -22.61 24.59
CA MET A 324 35.88 -22.43 23.75
C MET A 324 36.52 -23.80 23.56
N GLY A 325 36.60 -24.27 22.32
CA GLY A 325 37.16 -25.59 22.04
C GLY A 325 36.92 -26.02 20.60
N GLU A 326 37.17 -27.30 20.33
CA GLU A 326 37.11 -27.86 18.99
C GLU A 326 35.66 -28.17 18.56
N PHE A 327 35.38 -27.94 17.28
CA PHE A 327 34.15 -28.28 16.56
C PHE A 327 34.45 -29.23 15.41
N MET A 328 33.60 -30.24 15.22
CA MET A 328 33.66 -31.16 14.09
C MET A 328 32.27 -31.28 13.46
N GLU A 329 32.14 -30.92 12.18
CA GLU A 329 30.90 -31.06 11.42
C GLU A 329 29.67 -30.45 12.14
N ASP A 330 29.78 -29.20 12.59
CA ASP A 330 28.80 -28.45 13.41
C ASP A 330 28.63 -28.89 14.87
N GLN A 331 29.35 -29.91 15.34
CA GLN A 331 29.24 -30.44 16.71
C GLN A 331 30.42 -30.05 17.59
N ILE A 332 30.19 -29.90 18.89
CA ILE A 332 31.23 -29.70 19.90
C ILE A 332 31.99 -31.03 20.10
N ALA A 333 33.30 -31.05 19.92
CA ALA A 333 34.13 -32.26 20.01
C ALA A 333 34.25 -32.80 21.45
N GLU A 334 34.51 -31.91 22.41
CA GLU A 334 34.56 -32.24 23.84
C GLU A 334 33.49 -31.46 24.60
N TYR A 335 32.46 -32.15 25.07
CA TYR A 335 31.41 -31.51 25.85
C TYR A 335 31.94 -31.17 27.25
N PRO A 336 31.98 -29.88 27.66
CA PRO A 336 32.33 -29.55 29.04
C PRO A 336 31.30 -30.18 29.98
N ASN A 337 31.75 -30.71 31.12
CA ASN A 337 30.88 -31.18 32.20
C ASN A 337 30.10 -30.00 32.83
N PHE A 338 29.11 -29.47 32.10
CA PHE A 338 28.11 -28.59 32.67
C PHE A 338 27.25 -29.43 33.61
N LYS A 339 27.24 -29.09 34.91
CA LYS A 339 26.27 -29.69 35.85
C LYS A 339 24.88 -29.52 35.26
N TYR A 340 24.22 -30.66 35.04
CA TYR A 340 22.96 -30.80 34.34
C TYR A 340 21.83 -30.21 35.20
N ASP A 341 21.58 -28.92 35.08
CA ASP A 341 20.40 -28.29 35.69
C ASP A 341 19.28 -28.36 34.65
N ARG A 342 18.33 -29.29 34.85
CA ARG A 342 17.25 -29.67 33.91
C ARG A 342 16.30 -28.53 33.48
N VAL A 343 16.59 -27.28 33.86
CA VAL A 343 15.72 -26.11 33.67
C VAL A 343 16.31 -25.12 32.65
N SER A 344 17.55 -25.26 32.16
CA SER A 344 18.19 -24.13 31.42
C SER A 344 19.14 -24.43 30.27
N THR A 345 19.31 -25.69 29.84
CA THR A 345 20.10 -26.03 28.64
C THR A 345 19.20 -26.59 27.54
N PRO A 346 18.94 -25.84 26.44
CA PRO A 346 18.22 -26.42 25.31
C PRO A 346 19.09 -27.45 24.61
N ASP A 347 18.44 -28.53 24.20
CA ASP A 347 19.00 -29.58 23.35
C ASP A 347 19.54 -28.99 22.04
N LEU A 348 20.84 -29.18 21.78
CA LEU A 348 21.52 -28.73 20.56
C LEU A 348 21.15 -29.60 19.35
N SER A 349 20.49 -30.75 19.54
CA SER A 349 20.03 -31.62 18.45
C SER A 349 18.98 -30.95 17.54
N GLY A 350 18.32 -29.89 18.03
CA GLY A 350 17.27 -29.16 17.30
C GLY A 350 17.73 -27.97 16.47
N ILE A 351 18.98 -27.49 16.60
CA ILE A 351 19.48 -26.38 15.77
C ILE A 351 20.01 -26.96 14.46
N ARG A 352 19.10 -27.31 13.55
CA ARG A 352 19.46 -27.60 12.16
C ARG A 352 20.11 -26.34 11.56
N THR A 353 21.40 -26.43 11.23
CA THR A 353 22.18 -25.41 10.49
C THR A 353 21.91 -25.45 8.98
N GLN A 354 20.95 -26.27 8.53
CA GLN A 354 20.54 -26.34 7.14
C GLN A 354 19.61 -25.18 6.79
N SER A 355 19.91 -24.51 5.68
CA SER A 355 19.02 -23.52 5.05
C SER A 355 17.59 -24.07 4.97
N PRO A 356 16.56 -23.28 5.31
CA PRO A 356 15.18 -23.65 5.02
C PRO A 356 15.07 -23.85 3.50
N VAL A 357 14.72 -25.06 3.07
CA VAL A 357 14.35 -25.32 1.69
C VAL A 357 13.00 -24.67 1.43
N CYS A 358 13.00 -23.84 0.40
CA CYS A 358 11.90 -23.19 -0.32
C CYS A 358 10.49 -23.75 -0.10
N GLY A 359 9.54 -22.84 0.15
CA GLY A 359 8.12 -23.06 -0.08
C GLY A 359 7.23 -22.24 0.85
N GLU A 360 6.95 -20.98 0.49
CA GLU A 360 5.62 -20.34 0.54
C GLU A 360 5.74 -18.83 0.28
N SER A 361 5.04 -18.40 -0.76
CA SER A 361 5.08 -17.04 -1.32
C SER A 361 4.12 -16.12 -0.57
N PHE A 362 4.59 -15.00 -0.02
CA PHE A 362 3.73 -13.89 0.39
C PHE A 362 4.38 -12.52 0.15
N ASN A 363 3.72 -11.71 -0.69
CA ASN A 363 4.00 -10.32 -0.99
C ASN A 363 3.57 -9.41 0.17
N VAL A 364 4.44 -8.50 0.64
CA VAL A 364 4.04 -7.16 1.12
C VAL A 364 5.21 -6.18 0.95
N ASN A 365 4.91 -5.03 0.34
CA ASN A 365 5.73 -3.82 0.21
C ASN A 365 6.00 -3.15 1.56
N SER A 366 7.24 -2.72 1.80
CA SER A 366 7.58 -1.39 2.36
C SER A 366 9.10 -1.30 2.59
N GLY A 367 9.66 -0.14 2.24
CA GLY A 367 11.08 0.15 2.32
C GLY A 367 11.60 0.12 3.75
N ILE A 368 12.74 -0.54 3.94
CA ILE A 368 13.50 -0.52 5.19
C ILE A 368 14.60 0.55 5.02
N PRO A 369 14.61 1.65 5.79
CA PRO A 369 15.72 2.58 5.81
C PRO A 369 16.92 1.98 6.56
N SER A 370 18.10 2.32 6.06
CA SER A 370 19.45 1.98 6.54
C SER A 370 19.69 2.27 8.02
N LEU A 371 20.28 1.32 8.75
CA LEU A 371 20.79 1.51 10.11
C LEU A 371 22.29 1.84 10.09
N SER A 372 22.64 3.08 10.44
CA SER A 372 23.93 3.41 11.06
C SER A 372 23.72 4.63 11.96
N GLY A 373 23.83 4.44 13.27
CA GLY A 373 23.64 5.50 14.27
C GLY A 373 23.08 4.99 15.59
N SER A 374 23.56 5.53 16.71
CA SER A 374 23.35 5.04 18.08
C SER A 374 21.90 5.07 18.60
N TYR A 375 21.64 4.12 19.52
CA TYR A 375 20.45 3.87 20.36
C TYR A 375 19.44 5.02 20.58
N ILE A 376 18.21 4.83 20.04
CA ILE A 376 17.00 5.68 20.17
C ILE A 376 17.10 7.04 19.46
N GLU A 377 17.00 7.01 18.14
CA GLU A 377 16.72 8.21 17.33
C GLU A 377 15.28 8.69 17.61
N LEU A 378 15.14 9.89 18.17
CA LEU A 378 13.87 10.55 18.47
C LEU A 378 13.60 11.64 17.43
N ASP A 379 12.42 11.61 16.82
CA ASP A 379 12.05 12.58 15.78
C ASP A 379 11.35 13.81 16.37
N ILE A 380 12.12 14.72 16.94
CA ILE A 380 11.62 15.96 17.55
C ILE A 380 12.00 17.22 16.75
N ALA A 381 12.40 17.06 15.48
CA ALA A 381 12.90 18.16 14.65
C ALA A 381 11.87 19.29 14.48
N SER A 382 10.58 18.95 14.33
CA SER A 382 9.51 19.94 14.20
C SER A 382 9.37 20.83 15.44
N LEU A 383 9.47 20.25 16.66
CA LEU A 383 9.48 21.04 17.89
C LEU A 383 10.72 21.90 18.01
N LEU A 384 11.90 21.37 17.69
CA LEU A 384 13.16 22.12 17.77
C LEU A 384 13.19 23.31 16.81
N ASN A 385 12.53 23.22 15.65
CA ASN A 385 12.42 24.33 14.71
C ASN A 385 11.64 25.54 15.27
N THR A 386 10.83 25.35 16.32
CA THR A 386 10.13 26.46 17.01
C THR A 386 11.05 27.26 17.94
N LEU A 387 12.25 26.75 18.25
CA LEU A 387 13.24 27.38 19.13
C LEU A 387 14.35 28.10 18.33
N PRO A 388 15.05 29.09 18.93
CA PRO A 388 16.22 29.73 18.32
C PRO A 388 17.34 28.72 18.02
N GLU A 389 18.04 28.87 16.87
CA GLU A 389 19.05 27.91 16.39
C GLU A 389 20.15 27.59 17.41
N GLY A 390 20.58 28.56 18.21
CA GLY A 390 21.63 28.38 19.22
C GLY A 390 21.26 27.43 20.37
N GLU A 391 19.97 27.22 20.64
CA GLU A 391 19.50 26.44 21.79
C GLU A 391 19.01 25.04 21.40
N ARG A 392 18.85 24.76 20.09
CA ARG A 392 18.26 23.50 19.58
C ARG A 392 19.07 22.27 19.96
N TYR A 393 20.39 22.31 19.77
CA TYR A 393 21.27 21.18 20.04
C TYR A 393 21.34 20.86 21.54
N GLU A 394 21.41 21.89 22.38
CA GLU A 394 21.43 21.71 23.83
C GLU A 394 20.09 21.17 24.34
N THR A 395 18.97 21.74 23.88
CA THR A 395 17.63 21.28 24.23
C THR A 395 17.40 19.83 23.82
N GLN A 396 17.80 19.45 22.60
CA GLN A 396 17.71 18.06 22.12
C GLN A 396 18.44 17.10 23.05
N LYS A 397 19.71 17.40 23.41
CA LYS A 397 20.48 16.56 24.33
C LYS A 397 19.85 16.46 25.71
N GLN A 398 19.36 17.57 26.26
CA GLN A 398 18.74 17.55 27.58
C GLN A 398 17.46 16.69 27.59
N VAL A 399 16.64 16.74 26.52
CA VAL A 399 15.46 15.88 26.36
C VAL A 399 15.87 14.42 26.23
N GLU A 400 16.88 14.09 25.41
CA GLU A 400 17.42 12.73 25.28
C GLU A 400 17.88 12.19 26.64
N TYR A 401 18.62 12.98 27.43
CA TYR A 401 19.03 12.58 28.78
C TYR A 401 17.84 12.38 29.73
N ALA A 402 16.81 13.23 29.67
CA ALA A 402 15.60 13.08 30.47
C ALA A 402 14.81 11.81 30.11
N VAL A 403 14.74 11.47 28.82
CA VAL A 403 14.16 10.20 28.33
C VAL A 403 14.98 9.03 28.82
N LEU A 404 16.32 9.06 28.68
CA LEU A 404 17.21 8.00 29.15
C LEU A 404 17.11 7.77 30.65
N ARG A 405 16.98 8.83 31.45
CA ARG A 405 16.78 8.74 32.91
C ARG A 405 15.50 7.97 33.27
N ASN A 406 14.45 8.10 32.46
CA ASN A 406 13.14 7.49 32.69
C ASN A 406 12.86 6.25 31.80
N ILE A 407 13.84 5.81 31.01
CA ILE A 407 13.64 4.83 29.93
C ILE A 407 13.12 3.48 30.44
N THR A 408 13.58 3.04 31.62
CA THR A 408 13.15 1.77 32.22
C THR A 408 11.66 1.78 32.54
N MET A 409 11.15 2.90 33.07
CA MET A 409 9.72 3.06 33.37
C MET A 409 8.90 3.17 32.08
N LEU A 410 9.37 3.96 31.11
CA LEU A 410 8.71 4.14 29.82
C LEU A 410 8.65 2.84 29.02
N ARG A 411 9.71 2.02 29.04
CA ARG A 411 9.72 0.68 28.44
C ARG A 411 8.74 -0.26 29.14
N LYS A 412 8.64 -0.20 30.48
CA LYS A 412 7.65 -0.99 31.23
C LYS A 412 6.23 -0.59 30.86
N ALA A 413 5.93 0.71 30.81
CA ALA A 413 4.64 1.22 30.39
C ALA A 413 4.32 0.80 28.94
N TYR A 414 5.24 1.03 27.99
CA TYR A 414 5.07 0.59 26.61
C TYR A 414 4.78 -0.90 26.51
N LYS A 415 5.60 -1.73 27.16
CA LYS A 415 5.43 -3.20 27.17
C LYS A 415 4.08 -3.61 27.77
N PHE A 416 3.66 -2.99 28.87
CA PHE A 416 2.39 -3.26 29.51
C PHE A 416 1.22 -2.96 28.56
N TYR A 417 1.15 -1.74 28.04
CA TYR A 417 0.03 -1.29 27.19
C TYR A 417 -0.01 -2.00 25.83
N SER A 418 1.15 -2.29 25.24
CA SER A 418 1.24 -3.05 23.97
C SER A 418 0.83 -4.52 24.11
N SER A 419 0.88 -5.08 25.32
CA SER A 419 0.41 -6.44 25.60
C SER A 419 -1.11 -6.56 25.80
N LEU A 420 -1.84 -5.44 25.91
CA LEU A 420 -3.28 -5.47 26.18
C LEU A 420 -4.05 -6.16 25.04
N GLY A 421 -4.87 -7.15 25.39
CA GLY A 421 -5.61 -7.97 24.43
C GLY A 421 -4.81 -9.11 23.78
N ASN A 422 -3.57 -9.37 24.24
CA ASN A 422 -2.75 -10.48 23.75
C ASN A 422 -2.33 -11.39 24.91
N GLU A 423 -2.83 -12.63 24.95
CA GLU A 423 -2.51 -13.54 26.07
C GLU A 423 -1.11 -14.15 26.00
N ASN A 424 -0.52 -14.31 24.80
CA ASN A 424 0.75 -15.03 24.65
C ASN A 424 1.64 -14.45 23.54
N CYS A 425 2.80 -13.91 23.92
CA CYS A 425 3.92 -13.72 23.00
C CYS A 425 5.17 -14.31 23.64
N PHE A 426 5.80 -15.28 22.98
CA PHE A 426 6.98 -15.98 23.49
C PHE A 426 8.18 -15.07 23.78
N ASP A 427 8.22 -13.86 23.19
CA ASP A 427 9.42 -13.00 23.20
C ASP A 427 9.19 -11.54 23.62
N ASN A 428 8.04 -11.20 24.23
CA ASN A 428 7.83 -9.91 24.92
C ASN A 428 7.98 -8.60 24.08
N ALA A 429 7.85 -8.65 22.75
CA ALA A 429 8.08 -7.51 21.85
C ALA A 429 6.82 -7.13 21.04
N PHE A 430 5.80 -6.61 21.71
CA PHE A 430 4.56 -6.14 21.09
C PHE A 430 4.73 -4.75 20.46
N LEU A 431 4.20 -4.55 19.25
CA LEU A 431 3.91 -3.21 18.73
C LEU A 431 2.67 -2.66 19.42
N MET A 432 2.74 -1.41 19.86
CA MET A 432 1.58 -0.73 20.41
C MET A 432 0.66 -0.28 19.27
N THR A 433 -0.61 -0.64 19.33
CA THR A 433 -1.63 -0.08 18.43
C THR A 433 -2.10 1.27 18.94
N LYS A 434 -2.68 2.08 18.05
CA LYS A 434 -3.31 3.36 18.40
C LYS A 434 -4.41 3.17 19.45
N LEU A 435 -5.20 2.10 19.33
CA LEU A 435 -6.21 1.72 20.32
C LEU A 435 -5.62 1.56 21.73
N GLN A 436 -4.49 0.86 21.85
CA GLN A 436 -3.77 0.68 23.11
C GLN A 436 -3.12 1.97 23.59
N PHE A 437 -2.62 2.81 22.67
CA PHE A 437 -2.06 4.12 23.01
C PHE A 437 -3.11 5.08 23.57
N TRP A 438 -4.32 5.13 23.01
CA TRP A 438 -5.42 5.91 23.58
C TRP A 438 -5.77 5.43 25.00
N ARG A 439 -5.75 4.11 25.25
CA ARG A 439 -5.93 3.57 26.61
C ARG A 439 -4.85 4.04 27.56
N PHE A 440 -3.59 4.04 27.12
CA PHE A 440 -2.47 4.61 27.88
C PHE A 440 -2.70 6.09 28.22
N LEU A 441 -3.11 6.91 27.25
CA LEU A 441 -3.38 8.34 27.44
C LEU A 441 -4.52 8.58 28.43
N LYS A 442 -5.63 7.81 28.33
CA LYS A 442 -6.76 7.88 29.27
C LYS A 442 -6.35 7.49 30.68
N ASP A 443 -5.66 6.36 30.85
CA ASP A 443 -5.21 5.90 32.18
C ASP A 443 -4.28 6.93 32.83
N CYS A 444 -3.38 7.50 32.04
CA CYS A 444 -2.47 8.55 32.49
C CYS A 444 -3.13 9.93 32.58
N LYS A 445 -4.43 10.06 32.32
CA LYS A 445 -5.23 11.29 32.43
C LYS A 445 -4.71 12.46 31.58
N PHE A 446 -4.17 12.18 30.39
CA PHE A 446 -3.78 13.24 29.47
C PHE A 446 -4.98 14.11 29.07
N HIS A 447 -6.17 13.51 28.99
CA HIS A 447 -7.41 14.19 28.60
C HIS A 447 -7.94 15.18 29.65
N HIS A 448 -7.36 15.22 30.86
CA HIS A 448 -7.76 16.16 31.91
C HIS A 448 -7.22 17.59 31.70
N TYR A 449 -6.26 17.79 30.79
CA TYR A 449 -5.69 19.11 30.47
C TYR A 449 -6.48 19.88 29.40
N ASN A 450 -7.81 19.72 29.38
CA ASN A 450 -8.69 20.32 28.37
C ASN A 450 -8.31 19.98 26.91
N LEU A 451 -7.70 18.81 26.68
CA LEU A 451 -7.40 18.27 25.36
C LEU A 451 -8.17 16.96 25.16
N MET A 452 -8.86 16.81 24.05
CA MET A 452 -9.53 15.56 23.66
C MET A 452 -8.52 14.60 23.02
N LEU A 453 -8.78 13.29 23.08
CA LEU A 453 -7.91 12.31 22.42
C LEU A 453 -7.85 12.54 20.89
N CYS A 454 -8.97 12.95 20.27
CA CYS A 454 -8.99 13.33 18.85
C CYS A 454 -8.07 14.54 18.57
N GLU A 455 -8.01 15.53 19.47
CA GLU A 455 -7.10 16.67 19.32
C GLU A 455 -5.64 16.26 19.50
N MET A 456 -5.35 15.33 20.42
CA MET A 456 -4.02 14.76 20.57
C MET A 456 -3.57 14.03 19.31
N ASP A 457 -4.47 13.31 18.63
CA ASP A 457 -4.16 12.67 17.36
C ASP A 457 -3.85 13.68 16.26
N ARG A 458 -4.59 14.79 16.18
CA ARG A 458 -4.30 15.87 15.23
C ARG A 458 -2.95 16.52 15.49
N ILE A 459 -2.58 16.70 16.76
CA ILE A 459 -1.26 17.22 17.16
C ILE A 459 -0.14 16.25 16.72
N LEU A 460 -0.39 14.95 16.82
CA LEU A 460 0.58 13.89 16.52
C LEU A 460 0.58 13.44 15.05
N ALA A 461 -0.34 13.93 14.23
CA ALA A 461 -0.40 13.60 12.82
C ALA A 461 0.72 14.34 12.07
N ASP A 462 1.70 13.58 11.56
CA ASP A 462 2.55 14.04 10.46
C ASP A 462 1.74 14.05 9.15
N GLN A 463 2.26 14.48 7.99
CA GLN A 463 1.63 14.50 6.65
C GLN A 463 1.10 13.14 6.15
N SER A 464 0.23 12.53 6.96
CA SER A 464 -0.41 11.24 6.84
C SER A 464 -1.72 11.44 6.13
N ASP A 465 -2.24 10.38 5.52
CA ASP A 465 -3.58 10.39 4.97
C ASP A 465 -4.59 10.80 6.08
N PRO A 466 -5.45 11.82 5.87
CA PRO A 466 -6.49 12.20 6.82
C PRO A 466 -7.37 11.03 7.27
N GLU A 467 -7.50 9.98 6.46
CA GLU A 467 -8.27 8.78 6.82
C GLU A 467 -7.55 7.87 7.84
N GLU A 468 -6.23 8.00 8.00
CA GLU A 468 -5.42 7.19 8.92
C GLU A 468 -5.23 7.84 10.31
N VAL A 469 -5.52 9.14 10.45
CA VAL A 469 -5.26 9.93 11.68
C VAL A 469 -5.86 9.29 12.95
N HIS A 470 -7.11 8.82 12.85
CA HIS A 470 -7.84 8.17 13.94
C HIS A 470 -8.01 6.66 13.74
N SER A 471 -7.12 6.02 12.98
CA SER A 471 -7.19 4.57 12.78
C SER A 471 -6.76 3.80 14.04
N PRO A 472 -7.60 2.91 14.61
CA PRO A 472 -7.24 2.16 15.82
C PRO A 472 -6.14 1.12 15.56
N TYR A 473 -5.94 0.73 14.29
CA TYR A 473 -4.97 -0.28 13.86
C TYR A 473 -3.59 0.30 13.57
N ALA A 474 -3.45 1.63 13.51
CA ALA A 474 -2.15 2.26 13.28
C ALA A 474 -1.18 1.79 14.38
N THR A 475 -0.03 1.26 13.97
CA THR A 475 0.97 0.71 14.91
C THR A 475 2.05 1.74 15.16
N MET A 476 2.56 1.77 16.39
CA MET A 476 3.64 2.69 16.78
C MET A 476 4.74 1.97 17.52
N LEU A 477 5.97 2.32 17.14
CA LEU A 477 7.20 1.81 17.73
C LEU A 477 7.46 2.49 19.07
N LEU A 478 8.30 1.89 19.92
CA LEU A 478 8.75 2.54 21.16
C LEU A 478 9.31 3.95 20.91
N ARG A 479 10.10 4.16 19.85
CA ARG A 479 10.62 5.50 19.50
C ARG A 479 9.50 6.49 19.19
N THR A 480 8.48 6.05 18.48
CA THR A 480 7.29 6.86 18.13
C THR A 480 6.47 7.16 19.37
N PHE A 481 6.25 6.18 20.24
CA PHE A 481 5.60 6.37 21.54
C PHE A 481 6.33 7.41 22.41
N LEU A 482 7.66 7.32 22.51
CA LEU A 482 8.48 8.29 23.25
C LEU A 482 8.37 9.69 22.64
N THR A 483 8.47 9.77 21.31
CA THR A 483 8.32 11.02 20.56
C THR A 483 6.94 11.63 20.82
N ASN A 484 5.86 10.86 20.68
CA ASN A 484 4.50 11.32 20.91
C ASN A 484 4.29 11.87 22.33
N ILE A 485 4.86 11.24 23.36
CA ILE A 485 4.80 11.76 24.73
C ILE A 485 5.49 13.13 24.83
N ILE A 486 6.62 13.33 24.15
CA ILE A 486 7.34 14.61 24.16
C ILE A 486 6.50 15.71 23.50
N TYR A 487 5.90 15.43 22.33
CA TYR A 487 5.00 16.38 21.66
C TYR A 487 3.79 16.72 22.53
N LEU A 488 3.10 15.72 23.09
CA LEU A 488 1.95 15.98 23.96
C LEU A 488 2.36 16.73 25.23
N ALA A 489 3.51 16.42 25.81
CA ALA A 489 4.00 17.13 26.99
C ALA A 489 4.29 18.61 26.71
N TYR A 490 4.87 18.91 25.55
CA TYR A 490 5.05 20.28 25.09
C TYR A 490 3.70 20.99 24.94
N HIS A 491 2.75 20.42 24.19
CA HIS A 491 1.45 21.04 23.95
C HIS A 491 0.62 21.26 25.22
N ILE A 492 0.55 20.26 26.12
CA ILE A 492 -0.13 20.38 27.42
C ILE A 492 0.49 21.50 28.25
N SER A 493 1.82 21.52 28.34
CA SER A 493 2.51 22.46 29.22
C SER A 493 2.57 23.87 28.63
N HIS A 494 2.52 24.02 27.30
CA HIS A 494 2.52 25.31 26.62
C HIS A 494 1.17 26.04 26.77
N ALA A 495 0.05 25.31 26.80
CA ALA A 495 -1.28 25.87 27.03
C ALA A 495 -1.42 26.52 28.43
N ASP A 496 -0.71 25.98 29.44
CA ASP A 496 -0.68 26.51 30.81
C ASP A 496 0.35 27.65 31.02
N ASN A 497 1.26 27.86 30.06
CA ASN A 497 2.47 28.67 30.25
C ASN A 497 2.32 30.09 29.69
N LEU A 498 1.48 30.89 30.35
CA LEU A 498 1.28 32.31 30.03
C LEU A 498 2.54 33.18 30.23
N ASP A 499 3.57 32.67 30.92
CA ASP A 499 4.77 33.42 31.33
C ASP A 499 6.07 33.05 30.58
N GLY A 500 6.04 32.09 29.64
CA GLY A 500 7.19 31.75 28.79
C GLY A 500 8.41 31.13 29.50
N LYS A 501 8.23 30.51 30.68
CA LYS A 501 9.36 30.06 31.54
C LYS A 501 9.72 28.57 31.48
N LEU A 502 8.84 27.69 30.99
CA LEU A 502 9.09 26.24 30.98
C LEU A 502 9.89 25.80 29.74
N SER A 503 11.01 25.09 29.96
CA SER A 503 11.76 24.43 28.90
C SER A 503 11.07 23.14 28.44
N LEU A 504 11.40 22.63 27.24
CA LEU A 504 10.85 21.36 26.73
C LEU A 504 11.11 20.18 27.68
N VAL A 505 12.24 20.20 28.39
CA VAL A 505 12.62 19.20 29.39
C VAL A 505 11.75 19.29 30.63
N ASP A 506 11.40 20.50 31.05
CA ASP A 506 10.50 20.72 32.18
C ASP A 506 9.09 20.24 31.84
N CYS A 507 8.62 20.53 30.63
CA CYS A 507 7.33 20.03 30.11
C CYS A 507 7.28 18.50 30.15
N PHE A 508 8.30 17.83 29.61
CA PHE A 508 8.40 16.37 29.64
C PHE A 508 8.46 15.83 31.07
N SER A 509 9.26 16.43 31.94
CA SER A 509 9.42 16.02 33.34
C SER A 509 8.12 16.19 34.15
N LYS A 510 7.35 17.25 33.88
CA LYS A 510 6.03 17.50 34.47
C LYS A 510 5.07 16.36 34.16
N VAL A 511 4.92 16.00 32.88
CA VAL A 511 4.03 14.90 32.45
C VAL A 511 4.47 13.54 33.00
N ILE A 512 5.78 13.26 33.02
CA ILE A 512 6.28 12.02 33.63
C ILE A 512 5.87 11.92 35.11
N THR A 513 6.03 13.00 35.87
CA THR A 513 5.80 13.00 37.33
C THR A 513 4.33 13.06 37.69
N GLN A 514 3.52 13.85 36.97
CA GLN A 514 2.11 14.10 37.30
C GLN A 514 1.16 13.08 36.67
N ASN A 515 1.48 12.58 35.47
CA ASN A 515 0.58 11.71 34.70
C ASN A 515 1.08 10.28 34.68
N ILE A 516 2.26 10.05 34.12
CA ILE A 516 2.67 8.69 33.75
C ILE A 516 3.11 7.88 34.98
N SER A 517 4.04 8.39 35.80
CA SER A 517 4.57 7.66 36.96
C SER A 517 3.49 7.22 37.98
N PRO A 518 2.47 8.03 38.32
CA PRO A 518 1.46 7.62 39.30
C PRO A 518 0.32 6.75 38.73
N HIS A 519 0.10 6.72 37.42
CA HIS A 519 -1.10 6.09 36.84
C HIS A 519 -0.81 4.98 35.82
N ALA A 520 0.37 4.95 35.18
CA ALA A 520 0.66 3.96 34.16
C ALA A 520 0.56 2.53 34.70
N GLY A 521 -0.18 1.67 34.00
CA GLY A 521 -0.43 0.29 34.41
C GLY A 521 -1.77 0.09 35.14
N SER A 522 -2.49 1.16 35.48
CA SER A 522 -3.81 1.09 36.10
C SER A 522 -4.92 1.20 35.04
N ILE A 523 -5.27 0.07 34.42
CA ILE A 523 -6.33 0.03 33.40
C ILE A 523 -7.68 0.47 33.98
N ARG A 524 -8.32 1.42 33.30
CA ARG A 524 -9.73 1.79 33.51
C ARG A 524 -10.55 1.48 32.25
N GLY A 525 -11.87 1.58 32.33
CA GLY A 525 -12.77 1.34 31.20
C GLY A 525 -13.13 -0.14 30.96
N TYR A 526 -14.08 -0.37 30.05
CA TYR A 526 -14.72 -1.67 29.85
C TYR A 526 -13.88 -2.65 29.02
N LEU A 527 -13.16 -2.17 28.00
CA LEU A 527 -12.53 -3.02 26.97
C LEU A 527 -11.34 -3.83 27.48
N PHE A 528 -10.40 -3.18 28.17
CA PHE A 528 -9.12 -3.78 28.61
C PHE A 528 -9.14 -4.27 30.06
N SER A 529 -10.31 -4.37 30.68
CA SER A 529 -10.47 -4.69 32.10
C SER A 529 -9.99 -6.10 32.49
N ASP A 530 -10.05 -7.07 31.57
CA ASP A 530 -9.66 -8.46 31.77
C ASP A 530 -9.26 -9.08 30.42
N ALA A 531 -8.22 -9.92 30.39
CA ALA A 531 -7.66 -10.45 29.14
C ALA A 531 -8.66 -11.26 28.31
N HIS A 532 -9.44 -12.15 28.94
CA HIS A 532 -10.47 -12.94 28.27
C HIS A 532 -11.63 -12.08 27.80
N LYS A 533 -12.03 -11.08 28.59
CA LYS A 533 -13.05 -10.10 28.18
C LYS A 533 -12.60 -9.28 26.98
N THR A 534 -11.34 -8.86 26.96
CA THR A 534 -10.76 -8.15 25.82
C THR A 534 -10.76 -9.02 24.58
N GLU A 535 -10.26 -10.26 24.66
CA GLU A 535 -10.24 -11.19 23.52
C GLU A 535 -11.64 -11.36 22.91
N HIS A 536 -12.65 -11.58 23.75
CA HIS A 536 -14.05 -11.73 23.30
C HIS A 536 -14.60 -10.44 22.67
N ALA A 537 -14.38 -9.28 23.30
CA ALA A 537 -14.85 -8.00 22.76
C ALA A 537 -14.15 -7.61 21.45
N MET A 538 -12.87 -7.95 21.31
CA MET A 538 -12.08 -7.70 20.11
C MET A 538 -12.60 -8.48 18.89
N ALA A 539 -13.36 -9.57 19.08
CA ALA A 539 -14.00 -10.30 17.98
C ALA A 539 -15.01 -9.43 17.18
N TYR A 540 -15.51 -8.34 17.75
CA TYR A 540 -16.45 -7.43 17.10
C TYR A 540 -15.80 -6.16 16.53
N ILE A 541 -14.49 -5.97 16.72
CA ILE A 541 -13.81 -4.69 16.47
C ILE A 541 -13.95 -4.20 15.03
N ASP A 542 -13.78 -5.08 14.04
CA ASP A 542 -13.79 -4.70 12.62
C ASP A 542 -15.18 -4.19 12.19
N LYS A 543 -16.26 -4.89 12.57
CA LYS A 543 -17.63 -4.44 12.31
C LYS A 543 -17.94 -3.12 13.01
N CYS A 544 -17.52 -2.98 14.26
CA CYS A 544 -17.68 -1.73 15.00
C CYS A 544 -16.93 -0.58 14.34
N TRP A 545 -15.72 -0.83 13.81
CA TRP A 545 -14.92 0.18 13.11
C TRP A 545 -15.59 0.64 11.82
N ASP A 546 -16.15 -0.28 11.03
CA ASP A 546 -16.91 0.07 9.82
C ASP A 546 -18.16 0.91 10.13
N ILE A 547 -18.88 0.57 11.21
CA ILE A 547 -20.02 1.36 11.68
C ILE A 547 -19.56 2.74 12.14
N TYR A 548 -18.49 2.83 12.94
CA TYR A 548 -17.94 4.10 13.41
C TYR A 548 -17.60 5.02 12.23
N LYS A 549 -16.86 4.53 11.22
CA LYS A 549 -16.53 5.30 10.01
C LYS A 549 -17.77 5.78 9.26
N THR A 550 -18.80 4.95 9.16
CA THR A 550 -20.06 5.29 8.46
C THR A 550 -20.79 6.46 9.12
N TYR A 551 -20.75 6.56 10.45
CA TYR A 551 -21.42 7.62 11.20
C TYR A 551 -20.55 8.84 11.49
N CYS A 552 -19.23 8.74 11.28
CA CYS A 552 -18.34 9.89 11.34
C CYS A 552 -18.66 10.92 10.25
N LYS A 553 -18.43 12.18 10.56
CA LYS A 553 -18.56 13.32 9.65
C LYS A 553 -17.19 13.95 9.47
N LYS A 554 -16.93 14.49 8.28
CA LYS A 554 -15.69 15.24 8.03
C LYS A 554 -15.60 16.41 9.01
N SER A 555 -14.46 16.50 9.70
CA SER A 555 -14.12 17.61 10.57
C SER A 555 -14.15 18.92 9.78
N MET A 556 -14.51 20.02 10.46
CA MET A 556 -14.50 21.36 9.87
C MET A 556 -13.12 22.01 9.93
N SER A 557 -12.21 21.43 10.71
CA SER A 557 -10.83 21.90 10.90
C SER A 557 -9.89 20.99 10.13
N ALA A 558 -8.81 21.55 9.57
CA ALA A 558 -7.74 20.75 8.97
C ALA A 558 -7.16 19.76 10.02
N PRO A 559 -6.85 18.50 9.66
CA PRO A 559 -6.79 17.92 8.30
C PRO A 559 -8.12 17.41 7.69
N PHE A 560 -9.28 17.77 8.23
CA PHE A 560 -10.63 17.39 7.73
C PHE A 560 -10.94 15.88 7.81
N GLU A 561 -10.29 15.21 8.75
CA GLU A 561 -10.48 13.81 9.10
C GLU A 561 -11.91 13.51 9.58
N PRO A 562 -12.43 12.29 9.38
CA PRO A 562 -13.76 11.92 9.84
C PRO A 562 -13.78 11.72 11.37
N THR A 563 -14.67 12.44 12.07
CA THR A 563 -14.87 12.32 13.52
C THR A 563 -16.35 12.19 13.91
N MET A 564 -16.61 11.77 15.14
CA MET A 564 -17.95 11.69 15.71
C MET A 564 -17.98 12.38 17.08
N THR A 565 -19.05 13.11 17.39
CA THR A 565 -19.28 13.67 18.73
C THR A 565 -20.19 12.77 19.58
N MET A 566 -20.15 12.93 20.90
CA MET A 566 -21.05 12.21 21.81
C MET A 566 -22.53 12.37 21.44
N ARG A 567 -22.93 13.58 21.01
CA ARG A 567 -24.29 13.83 20.50
C ARG A 567 -24.64 12.96 19.29
N HIS A 568 -23.72 12.85 18.34
CA HIS A 568 -23.93 12.02 17.15
C HIS A 568 -24.00 10.53 17.52
N PHE A 569 -23.18 10.07 18.47
CA PHE A 569 -23.29 8.71 18.99
C PHE A 569 -24.66 8.42 19.62
N ILE A 570 -25.17 9.31 20.46
CA ILE A 570 -26.50 9.16 21.08
C ILE A 570 -27.60 9.15 19.99
N TRP A 571 -27.49 10.01 18.98
CA TRP A 571 -28.40 9.99 17.84
C TRP A 571 -28.31 8.69 17.04
N MET A 572 -27.11 8.15 16.81
CA MET A 572 -26.94 6.84 16.17
C MET A 572 -27.68 5.75 16.96
N ILE A 573 -27.47 5.66 18.27
CA ILE A 573 -28.16 4.66 19.12
C ILE A 573 -29.69 4.83 19.06
N LYS A 574 -30.17 6.08 19.05
CA LYS A 574 -31.60 6.39 18.91
C LYS A 574 -32.15 6.01 17.54
N ASP A 575 -31.45 6.34 16.46
CA ASP A 575 -31.88 6.08 15.07
C ASP A 575 -31.89 4.59 14.76
N LEU A 576 -30.94 3.85 15.33
CA LEU A 576 -30.90 2.38 15.29
C LEU A 576 -31.97 1.74 16.19
N ARG A 577 -32.71 2.52 16.99
CA ARG A 577 -33.77 2.06 17.91
C ARG A 577 -33.29 1.01 18.91
N VAL A 578 -32.06 1.18 19.41
CA VAL A 578 -31.43 0.28 20.38
C VAL A 578 -31.81 0.64 21.83
N LEU A 579 -32.34 1.85 22.06
CA LEU A 579 -32.79 2.30 23.38
C LEU A 579 -33.90 1.40 23.94
N SER A 580 -33.84 1.11 25.24
CA SER A 580 -34.84 0.35 25.97
C SER A 580 -35.14 1.04 27.32
N ASN A 581 -36.11 0.51 28.09
CA ASN A 581 -36.34 0.99 29.46
C ASN A 581 -35.08 0.86 30.32
N GLU A 582 -34.29 -0.20 30.07
CA GLU A 582 -33.05 -0.46 30.78
C GLU A 582 -31.85 0.28 30.19
N LEU A 583 -31.83 0.59 28.89
CA LEU A 583 -30.79 1.39 28.25
C LEU A 583 -31.36 2.75 27.84
N SER A 584 -31.42 3.66 28.82
CA SER A 584 -31.87 5.04 28.63
C SER A 584 -30.73 5.95 28.15
N VAL A 585 -31.09 7.11 27.58
CA VAL A 585 -30.11 8.15 27.21
C VAL A 585 -29.29 8.62 28.41
N THR A 586 -29.90 8.70 29.60
CA THR A 586 -29.19 9.09 30.83
C THR A 586 -28.09 8.08 31.18
N LYS A 587 -28.39 6.78 31.12
CA LYS A 587 -27.40 5.71 31.36
C LYS A 587 -26.26 5.75 30.33
N ILE A 588 -26.56 6.05 29.06
CA ILE A 588 -25.53 6.23 28.02
C ILE A 588 -24.62 7.43 28.34
N VAL A 589 -25.19 8.55 28.78
CA VAL A 589 -24.40 9.71 29.21
C VAL A 589 -23.54 9.37 30.43
N ASP A 590 -24.07 8.62 31.39
CA ASP A 590 -23.30 8.17 32.56
C ASP A 590 -22.12 7.27 32.15
N ILE A 591 -22.32 6.36 31.19
CA ILE A 591 -21.24 5.52 30.62
C ILE A 591 -20.17 6.39 29.94
N LEU A 592 -20.57 7.38 29.14
CA LEU A 592 -19.64 8.28 28.46
C LEU A 592 -18.90 9.21 29.44
N ALA A 593 -19.53 9.56 30.57
CA ALA A 593 -18.97 10.46 31.58
C ALA A 593 -18.09 9.76 32.62
N GLU A 594 -18.05 8.43 32.66
CA GLU A 594 -17.37 7.65 33.70
C GLU A 594 -15.87 8.00 33.83
N ASP A 595 -15.20 8.23 32.69
CA ASP A 595 -13.76 8.45 32.62
C ASP A 595 -13.34 9.90 32.31
N ASP A 596 -14.25 10.79 31.89
CA ASP A 596 -13.94 12.19 31.54
C ASP A 596 -14.85 13.17 32.30
N PRO A 597 -14.30 13.94 33.26
CA PRO A 597 -15.09 14.87 34.08
C PRO A 597 -15.70 16.02 33.27
N ARG A 598 -15.23 16.30 32.05
CA ARG A 598 -15.76 17.37 31.20
C ARG A 598 -17.13 17.05 30.60
N VAL A 599 -17.50 15.77 30.57
CA VAL A 599 -18.79 15.33 30.05
C VAL A 599 -19.91 15.78 30.97
N ARG A 600 -19.64 15.82 32.29
CA ARG A 600 -20.62 16.18 33.32
C ARG A 600 -19.96 17.00 34.43
N ASP A 601 -20.15 18.32 34.39
CA ASP A 601 -19.73 19.23 35.46
C ASP A 601 -20.96 19.64 36.29
N GLY A 602 -21.16 18.95 37.41
CA GLY A 602 -22.35 19.13 38.25
C GLY A 602 -23.66 18.85 37.49
N ASN A 603 -24.37 19.92 37.12
CA ASN A 603 -25.65 19.88 36.40
C ASN A 603 -25.52 20.10 34.88
N GLU A 604 -24.35 20.50 34.36
CA GLU A 604 -24.14 20.75 32.93
C GLU A 604 -23.57 19.51 32.23
N ILE A 605 -24.12 19.17 31.05
CA ILE A 605 -23.70 18.02 30.25
C ILE A 605 -23.16 18.50 28.90
N SER A 606 -21.90 18.20 28.60
CA SER A 606 -21.28 18.52 27.33
C SER A 606 -21.34 17.34 26.37
N LEU A 607 -22.21 17.43 25.36
CA LEU A 607 -22.35 16.40 24.32
C LEU A 607 -21.62 16.75 23.00
N GLN A 608 -20.85 17.84 22.99
CA GLN A 608 -20.13 18.29 21.79
C GLN A 608 -18.71 17.74 21.70
N LEU A 609 -18.21 17.10 22.76
CA LEU A 609 -16.91 16.46 22.75
C LEU A 609 -16.85 15.37 21.67
N GLU A 610 -15.75 15.38 20.91
CA GLU A 610 -15.44 14.36 19.93
C GLU A 610 -14.95 13.09 20.64
N ILE A 611 -15.33 11.93 20.10
CA ILE A 611 -14.95 10.64 20.65
C ILE A 611 -14.10 9.87 19.64
N THR A 612 -13.02 9.29 20.14
CA THR A 612 -12.20 8.31 19.41
C THR A 612 -12.93 6.98 19.27
N PHE A 613 -12.40 6.09 18.43
CA PHE A 613 -12.95 4.75 18.31
C PHE A 613 -12.86 3.93 19.61
N LEU A 614 -11.83 4.16 20.45
CA LEU A 614 -11.76 3.52 21.77
C LEU A 614 -12.99 3.87 22.61
N GLU A 615 -13.31 5.16 22.71
CA GLU A 615 -14.43 5.66 23.53
C GLU A 615 -15.77 5.21 22.95
N PHE A 616 -15.91 5.18 21.63
CA PHE A 616 -17.06 4.60 20.95
C PHE A 616 -17.27 3.12 21.31
N LEU A 617 -16.21 2.31 21.22
CA LEU A 617 -16.27 0.87 21.48
C LEU A 617 -16.52 0.60 22.97
N GLU A 618 -15.84 1.31 23.87
CA GLU A 618 -16.10 1.21 25.32
C GLU A 618 -17.54 1.60 25.67
N ALA A 619 -18.10 2.64 25.02
CA ALA A 619 -19.49 3.04 25.22
C ALA A 619 -20.48 1.97 24.72
N LEU A 620 -20.21 1.32 23.59
CA LEU A 620 -21.03 0.19 23.11
C LEU A 620 -20.96 -1.02 24.06
N ILE A 621 -19.78 -1.33 24.59
CA ILE A 621 -19.63 -2.41 25.58
C ILE A 621 -20.37 -2.05 26.88
N GLY A 622 -20.27 -0.79 27.34
CA GLY A 622 -21.05 -0.31 28.49
C GLY A 622 -22.57 -0.40 28.24
N CYS A 623 -23.01 -0.07 27.03
CA CYS A 623 -24.41 -0.26 26.62
C CYS A 623 -24.81 -1.74 26.69
N ALA A 624 -23.98 -2.66 26.17
CA ALA A 624 -24.23 -4.09 26.18
C ALA A 624 -24.38 -4.65 27.61
N VAL A 625 -23.51 -4.22 28.54
CA VAL A 625 -23.57 -4.64 29.95
C VAL A 625 -24.83 -4.12 30.64
N THR A 626 -25.27 -2.92 30.27
CA THR A 626 -26.48 -2.26 30.80
C THR A 626 -27.77 -2.80 30.16
N TYR A 627 -27.67 -3.35 28.96
CA TYR A 627 -28.78 -3.91 28.20
C TYR A 627 -29.20 -5.26 28.81
N VAL A 628 -30.21 -5.24 29.67
CA VAL A 628 -30.83 -6.46 30.21
C VAL A 628 -32.03 -6.82 29.35
N MET A 629 -32.02 -8.04 28.79
CA MET A 629 -33.24 -8.67 28.30
C MET A 629 -33.86 -9.45 29.45
N ASP A 630 -35.08 -9.10 29.85
CA ASP A 630 -35.92 -10.02 30.59
C ASP A 630 -36.29 -11.18 29.65
N GLU A 631 -35.58 -12.30 29.75
CA GLU A 631 -36.10 -13.57 29.22
C GLU A 631 -37.18 -14.09 30.19
N PRO A 632 -38.37 -14.48 29.70
CA PRO A 632 -39.37 -15.13 30.54
C PRO A 632 -38.78 -16.43 31.07
N GLN A 633 -38.81 -16.60 32.39
CA GLN A 633 -38.48 -17.87 33.02
C GLN A 633 -39.45 -18.94 32.54
N HIS A 634 -39.04 -19.75 31.56
CA HIS A 634 -39.70 -21.02 31.31
C HIS A 634 -39.26 -22.00 32.40
N GLU A 635 -40.24 -22.35 33.22
CA GLU A 635 -40.25 -23.45 34.17
C GLU A 635 -39.52 -24.69 33.65
N SER A 636 -38.42 -25.05 34.31
CA SER A 636 -37.95 -26.43 34.44
C SER A 636 -36.95 -26.54 35.59
N ASN A 637 -37.38 -26.06 36.75
CA ASN A 637 -36.79 -26.44 38.04
C ASN A 637 -37.84 -27.22 38.81
N HIS A 638 -38.16 -28.42 38.35
CA HIS A 638 -38.65 -29.52 39.20
C HIS A 638 -38.57 -30.80 38.38
N GLU A 639 -38.00 -31.84 39.01
CA GLU A 639 -37.90 -33.22 38.55
C GLU A 639 -36.77 -33.54 37.55
N LEU A 640 -35.58 -33.85 38.10
CA LEU A 640 -34.80 -35.06 37.77
C LEU A 640 -33.55 -35.14 38.68
N LEU A 641 -33.79 -35.32 39.99
CA LEU A 641 -32.81 -35.86 40.94
C LEU A 641 -33.58 -36.78 41.90
N GLN A 642 -33.86 -37.99 41.43
CA GLN A 642 -34.30 -39.20 42.16
C GLN A 642 -34.65 -40.21 41.05
N GLU A 643 -34.08 -41.40 40.87
CA GLU A 643 -33.13 -42.22 41.60
C GLU A 643 -32.49 -43.17 40.56
N GLU A 644 -31.16 -43.25 40.48
CA GLU A 644 -30.48 -44.52 40.18
C GLU A 644 -30.01 -45.05 41.54
N GLN A 645 -30.77 -45.99 42.11
CA GLN A 645 -30.32 -47.07 43.01
C GLN A 645 -31.56 -47.75 43.61
N VAL A 646 -32.08 -48.79 42.97
CA VAL A 646 -32.79 -49.84 43.71
C VAL A 646 -32.35 -51.20 43.18
N THR A 647 -31.48 -51.85 43.95
CA THR A 647 -31.51 -53.30 44.08
C THR A 647 -32.78 -53.72 44.81
N ASN A 648 -33.50 -54.68 44.22
CA ASN A 648 -34.34 -55.71 44.85
C ASN A 648 -35.44 -55.25 45.83
N THR A 649 -36.72 -55.38 45.45
CA THR A 649 -37.50 -56.64 45.58
C THR A 649 -38.90 -56.49 44.94
N VAL A 650 -39.27 -57.44 44.06
CA VAL A 650 -40.60 -58.10 43.90
C VAL A 650 -41.80 -57.17 43.59
N SER A 651 -42.63 -57.28 42.55
CA SER A 651 -43.15 -58.40 41.75
C SER A 651 -43.94 -57.88 40.53
N ASP A 652 -43.91 -58.67 39.46
CA ASP A 652 -45.00 -59.00 38.54
C ASP A 652 -45.59 -57.99 37.54
N SER A 653 -45.24 -58.29 36.27
CA SER A 653 -46.15 -58.64 35.17
C SER A 653 -46.44 -57.59 34.07
N ASN A 654 -45.95 -57.94 32.86
CA ASN A 654 -46.66 -57.98 31.57
C ASN A 654 -47.25 -56.65 31.02
N THR A 655 -47.09 -56.21 29.78
CA THR A 655 -46.59 -56.81 28.52
C THR A 655 -46.62 -55.70 27.46
N SER A 656 -45.64 -55.70 26.54
CA SER A 656 -45.74 -55.40 25.09
C SER A 656 -46.20 -53.99 24.65
N ALA A 657 -45.77 -53.40 23.54
CA ALA A 657 -44.98 -53.80 22.40
C ALA A 657 -44.60 -52.53 21.61
N ASP A 658 -43.54 -52.63 20.79
CA ASP A 658 -43.46 -52.16 19.40
C ASP A 658 -43.69 -50.67 19.07
N SER A 659 -42.95 -50.00 18.19
CA SER A 659 -41.89 -50.39 17.26
C SER A 659 -41.56 -49.15 16.40
N THR A 660 -40.29 -48.99 15.97
CA THR A 660 -39.83 -48.60 14.60
C THR A 660 -40.36 -47.29 13.95
N ASN A 661 -39.63 -46.50 13.13
CA ASN A 661 -38.40 -46.67 12.35
C ASN A 661 -38.06 -45.31 11.65
N TYR A 662 -36.74 -45.06 11.45
CA TYR A 662 -36.05 -44.57 10.22
C TYR A 662 -36.38 -43.17 9.63
N LEU A 663 -35.47 -42.37 9.03
CA LEU A 663 -34.01 -42.37 8.77
C LEU A 663 -33.64 -40.98 8.19
N GLY A 664 -32.39 -40.48 8.33
CA GLY A 664 -31.87 -39.36 7.50
C GLY A 664 -30.49 -38.78 7.88
N LEU A 665 -29.41 -39.38 7.34
CA LEU A 665 -28.08 -38.87 6.85
C LEU A 665 -27.68 -37.40 7.19
N LEU A 666 -26.54 -37.00 7.79
CA LEU A 666 -25.07 -37.24 7.68
C LEU A 666 -24.31 -35.93 7.34
N THR A 667 -23.33 -35.53 8.17
CA THR A 667 -21.94 -35.02 7.90
C THR A 667 -21.39 -34.23 9.14
N PRO A 668 -20.07 -33.98 9.31
CA PRO A 668 -19.25 -34.82 10.19
C PRO A 668 -18.49 -34.08 11.33
N ARG A 669 -17.96 -34.92 12.24
CA ARG A 669 -17.29 -34.67 13.52
C ARG A 669 -15.98 -33.87 13.47
N LYS A 670 -15.73 -33.09 14.53
CA LYS A 670 -14.40 -32.88 15.14
C LYS A 670 -14.38 -33.55 16.52
N SER A 671 -13.33 -34.34 16.75
CA SER A 671 -13.04 -35.08 17.98
C SER A 671 -11.91 -34.41 18.76
N GLU A 672 -12.11 -34.25 20.06
CA GLU A 672 -11.10 -33.93 21.07
C GLU A 672 -10.24 -35.16 21.40
N CYS A 673 -9.00 -34.96 21.85
CA CYS A 673 -8.42 -35.82 22.89
C CYS A 673 -7.25 -35.13 23.61
N TRP A 674 -7.33 -35.15 24.93
CA TRP A 674 -6.34 -34.79 25.93
C TRP A 674 -5.22 -35.85 26.03
N THR A 675 -4.05 -35.50 26.58
CA THR A 675 -3.32 -36.32 27.56
C THR A 675 -2.17 -35.53 28.19
N GLU A 676 -2.27 -35.23 29.49
CA GLU A 676 -1.14 -34.85 30.35
C GLU A 676 -0.71 -36.09 31.14
N GLU A 677 0.56 -36.49 31.02
CA GLU A 677 1.20 -37.50 31.87
C GLU A 677 1.83 -36.85 33.10
N LYS A 678 1.53 -37.42 34.27
CA LYS A 678 2.18 -37.14 35.55
C LYS A 678 3.09 -38.32 35.93
N GLU A 679 4.34 -38.05 36.28
CA GLU A 679 5.16 -38.90 37.16
C GLU A 679 5.77 -38.02 38.27
N LEU A 680 5.37 -38.20 39.53
CA LEU A 680 5.87 -39.17 40.54
C LEU A 680 7.16 -38.71 41.24
N ILE A 681 7.02 -38.23 42.48
CA ILE A 681 8.07 -38.24 43.50
C ILE A 681 7.57 -39.05 44.70
N ILE A 682 8.39 -40.01 45.10
CA ILE A 682 8.27 -40.90 46.24
C ILE A 682 8.86 -40.23 47.50
N GLY A 683 8.20 -40.38 48.66
CA GLY A 683 8.92 -40.53 49.93
C GLY A 683 8.30 -39.93 51.19
N MET A 684 7.66 -40.81 51.98
CA MET A 684 7.70 -40.95 53.45
C MET A 684 6.33 -40.96 54.16
N LYS A 685 6.03 -42.12 54.78
CA LYS A 685 4.86 -42.42 55.61
C LYS A 685 5.15 -42.13 57.09
N ALA A 686 4.14 -41.67 57.86
CA ALA A 686 3.78 -42.23 59.17
C ALA A 686 2.43 -41.67 59.72
N ASN A 687 1.42 -42.54 59.72
CA ASN A 687 0.25 -42.73 60.61
C ASN A 687 -0.38 -41.59 61.44
N GLY A 688 -1.73 -41.50 61.35
CA GLY A 688 -2.57 -41.01 62.46
C GLY A 688 -4.04 -40.66 62.16
N LYS A 689 -4.91 -41.68 62.16
CA LYS A 689 -6.36 -41.71 62.54
C LYS A 689 -7.38 -40.68 61.97
N HIS A 690 -8.50 -41.26 61.53
CA HIS A 690 -9.71 -40.67 60.96
C HIS A 690 -10.41 -39.56 61.77
N SER A 691 -10.86 -38.52 61.06
CA SER A 691 -12.21 -37.92 61.16
C SER A 691 -12.52 -37.18 59.85
N PRO A 692 -13.74 -37.30 59.28
CA PRO A 692 -14.06 -36.65 58.00
C PRO A 692 -14.26 -35.15 58.19
N ARG A 693 -13.46 -34.32 57.50
CA ARG A 693 -13.72 -32.89 57.34
C ARG A 693 -14.54 -32.69 56.07
N LEU A 694 -15.70 -32.04 56.22
CA LEU A 694 -16.52 -31.49 55.15
C LEU A 694 -15.68 -30.64 54.18
N PRO A 695 -15.88 -30.73 52.85
CA PRO A 695 -15.24 -29.82 51.92
C PRO A 695 -15.91 -28.45 51.99
N PHE A 696 -15.17 -27.46 52.50
CA PHE A 696 -15.47 -26.05 52.26
C PHE A 696 -15.21 -25.74 50.78
N HIS A 697 -16.26 -25.79 49.93
CA HIS A 697 -16.24 -25.08 48.65
C HIS A 697 -16.38 -23.58 48.92
N SER A 698 -15.45 -22.77 48.41
CA SER A 698 -15.50 -21.32 48.57
C SER A 698 -16.50 -20.72 47.56
N PRO A 699 -17.62 -20.10 47.99
CA PRO A 699 -18.67 -19.60 47.08
C PRO A 699 -18.21 -18.52 46.08
N LYS A 700 -17.05 -17.90 46.34
CA LYS A 700 -16.53 -16.75 45.58
C LYS A 700 -16.03 -17.11 44.18
N LYS A 701 -15.56 -18.34 43.94
CA LYS A 701 -15.05 -18.76 42.61
C LYS A 701 -16.20 -19.04 41.65
N ASP A 702 -17.24 -19.72 42.12
CA ASP A 702 -18.42 -20.06 41.30
C ASP A 702 -19.20 -18.79 40.94
N GLN A 703 -19.32 -17.86 41.89
CA GLN A 703 -19.96 -16.56 41.65
C GLN A 703 -19.19 -15.71 40.63
N LYS A 704 -17.84 -15.69 40.67
CA LYS A 704 -17.02 -14.98 39.69
C LYS A 704 -17.16 -15.58 38.28
N LYS A 705 -17.23 -16.92 38.17
CA LYS A 705 -17.44 -17.61 36.89
C LYS A 705 -18.82 -17.27 36.30
N ILE A 706 -19.88 -17.37 37.09
CA ILE A 706 -21.26 -17.02 36.69
C ILE A 706 -21.36 -15.56 36.22
N LEU A 707 -20.74 -14.62 36.93
CA LEU A 707 -20.72 -13.20 36.50
C LEU A 707 -19.97 -12.99 35.19
N THR A 708 -18.93 -13.80 34.93
CA THR A 708 -18.12 -13.71 33.71
C THR A 708 -18.90 -14.30 32.52
N ASP A 709 -19.54 -15.45 32.71
CA ASP A 709 -20.40 -16.09 31.71
C ASP A 709 -21.61 -15.20 31.35
N LYS A 710 -22.20 -14.53 32.36
CA LYS A 710 -23.26 -13.53 32.14
C LYS A 710 -22.77 -12.37 31.26
N TRP A 711 -21.56 -11.87 31.52
CA TRP A 711 -21.00 -10.74 30.76
C TRP A 711 -20.80 -11.10 29.29
N PHE A 712 -20.22 -12.28 28.99
CA PHE A 712 -20.05 -12.75 27.61
C PHE A 712 -21.39 -12.89 26.88
N HIS A 713 -22.37 -13.50 27.55
CA HIS A 713 -23.71 -13.66 26.99
C HIS A 713 -24.38 -12.31 26.69
N GLN A 714 -24.25 -11.32 27.57
CA GLN A 714 -24.81 -9.97 27.36
C GLN A 714 -24.19 -9.29 26.13
N LEU A 715 -22.87 -9.42 25.94
CA LEU A 715 -22.19 -8.88 24.75
C LEU A 715 -22.67 -9.57 23.47
N ASP A 716 -22.71 -10.90 23.46
CA ASP A 716 -23.17 -11.66 22.28
C ASP A 716 -24.60 -11.29 21.89
N VAL A 717 -25.51 -11.23 22.86
CA VAL A 717 -26.89 -10.84 22.63
C VAL A 717 -26.97 -9.42 22.09
N PHE A 718 -26.31 -8.46 22.74
CA PHE A 718 -26.35 -7.07 22.32
C PHE A 718 -25.78 -6.88 20.91
N PHE A 719 -24.56 -7.35 20.64
CA PHE A 719 -23.92 -7.13 19.35
C PHE A 719 -24.58 -7.94 18.23
N GLN A 720 -24.79 -9.24 18.42
CA GLN A 720 -25.24 -10.12 17.35
C GLN A 720 -26.75 -10.07 17.12
N LYS A 721 -27.57 -9.86 18.15
CA LYS A 721 -29.04 -9.88 18.04
C LYS A 721 -29.69 -8.50 17.99
N VAL A 722 -29.02 -7.46 18.50
CA VAL A 722 -29.62 -6.12 18.61
C VAL A 722 -28.89 -5.11 17.72
N PHE A 723 -27.63 -4.80 18.03
CA PHE A 723 -26.90 -3.68 17.44
C PHE A 723 -26.58 -3.88 15.96
N PHE A 724 -25.95 -5.00 15.57
CA PHE A 724 -25.61 -5.24 14.15
C PHE A 724 -26.84 -5.44 13.25
N PRO A 725 -27.85 -6.24 13.64
CA PRO A 725 -29.07 -6.34 12.84
C PRO A 725 -29.82 -5.00 12.68
N ALA A 726 -29.83 -4.16 13.72
CA ALA A 726 -30.42 -2.83 13.64
C ALA A 726 -29.69 -1.94 12.63
N TYR A 727 -28.35 -1.96 12.63
CA TYR A 727 -27.53 -1.24 11.66
C TYR A 727 -27.76 -1.73 10.23
N GLU A 728 -27.73 -3.05 9.99
CA GLU A 728 -27.97 -3.63 8.66
C GLU A 728 -29.35 -3.24 8.11
N LYS A 729 -30.39 -3.27 8.96
CA LYS A 729 -31.74 -2.82 8.59
C LYS A 729 -31.78 -1.32 8.27
N ALA A 730 -31.07 -0.49 9.02
CA ALA A 730 -31.01 0.95 8.77
C ALA A 730 -30.33 1.27 7.44
N GLU A 731 -29.24 0.56 7.08
CA GLU A 731 -28.56 0.72 5.79
C GLU A 731 -29.43 0.24 4.61
N GLN A 732 -30.13 -0.88 4.76
CA GLN A 732 -31.10 -1.35 3.76
C GLN A 732 -32.19 -0.29 3.52
N LEU A 733 -32.74 0.30 4.58
CA LEU A 733 -33.74 1.36 4.49
C LEU A 733 -33.19 2.63 3.82
N LYS A 734 -31.97 3.05 4.15
CA LYS A 734 -31.32 4.21 3.50
C LYS A 734 -31.13 3.98 1.99
N ALA A 735 -30.79 2.77 1.56
CA ALA A 735 -30.64 2.42 0.14
C ALA A 735 -31.99 2.33 -0.60
N GLU A 736 -33.05 1.93 0.11
CA GLU A 736 -34.37 1.71 -0.47
C GLU A 736 -35.21 3.00 -0.61
N ILE A 737 -35.04 3.98 0.28
CA ILE A 737 -35.79 5.26 0.25
C ILE A 737 -35.63 6.01 -1.10
N PRO A 738 -34.41 6.24 -1.64
CA PRO A 738 -34.26 6.90 -2.94
C PRO A 738 -34.85 6.10 -4.09
N ARG A 739 -34.74 4.77 -4.06
CA ARG A 739 -35.32 3.88 -5.09
C ARG A 739 -36.85 3.95 -5.07
N ASN A 740 -37.45 3.95 -3.90
CA ASN A 740 -38.90 4.09 -3.75
C ASN A 740 -39.38 5.48 -4.17
N ARG A 741 -38.65 6.55 -3.83
CA ARG A 741 -38.95 7.91 -4.31
C ARG A 741 -38.87 8.01 -5.84
N ALA A 742 -37.86 7.38 -6.46
CA ALA A 742 -37.73 7.34 -7.91
C ALA A 742 -38.88 6.55 -8.58
N ARG A 743 -39.26 5.39 -8.02
CA ARG A 743 -40.43 4.62 -8.51
C ARG A 743 -41.72 5.43 -8.39
N GLN A 744 -41.94 6.12 -7.27
CA GLN A 744 -43.11 6.97 -7.07
C GLN A 744 -43.14 8.16 -8.04
N ALA A 745 -41.99 8.79 -8.30
CA ALA A 745 -41.89 9.87 -9.29
C ALA A 745 -42.18 9.38 -10.72
N GLU A 746 -41.70 8.18 -11.09
CA GLU A 746 -41.97 7.59 -12.40
C GLU A 746 -43.44 7.21 -12.57
N GLN A 747 -44.05 6.61 -11.54
CA GLN A 747 -45.49 6.32 -11.53
C GLN A 747 -46.33 7.61 -11.66
N ALA A 748 -45.94 8.69 -10.97
CA ALA A 748 -46.61 9.98 -11.10
C ALA A 748 -46.47 10.58 -12.50
N ARG A 749 -45.31 10.42 -13.17
CA ARG A 749 -45.13 10.86 -14.56
C ARG A 749 -45.99 10.06 -15.53
N LEU A 750 -46.06 8.74 -15.38
CA LEU A 750 -46.89 7.89 -16.22
C LEU A 750 -48.38 8.24 -16.05
N GLN A 751 -48.82 8.51 -14.82
CA GLN A 751 -50.19 8.99 -14.56
C GLN A 751 -50.47 10.33 -15.24
N GLN A 752 -49.53 11.29 -15.16
CA GLN A 752 -49.68 12.58 -15.87
C GLN A 752 -49.78 12.41 -17.39
N VAL A 753 -48.97 11.54 -17.99
CA VAL A 753 -49.05 11.26 -19.44
C VAL A 753 -50.38 10.62 -19.80
N GLN A 754 -50.86 9.65 -19.01
CA GLN A 754 -52.17 9.02 -19.23
C GLN A 754 -53.33 10.02 -19.09
N GLU A 755 -53.25 10.93 -18.11
CA GLU A 755 -54.24 11.99 -17.93
C GLU A 755 -54.23 13.00 -19.10
N GLU A 756 -53.04 13.37 -19.60
CA GLU A 756 -52.87 14.26 -20.75
C GLU A 756 -53.39 13.60 -22.05
N GLU A 757 -53.09 12.32 -22.28
CA GLU A 757 -53.63 11.55 -23.41
C GLU A 757 -55.15 11.40 -23.33
N ALA A 758 -55.69 11.11 -22.14
CA ALA A 758 -57.14 11.02 -21.93
C ALA A 758 -57.83 12.38 -22.16
N ALA A 759 -57.22 13.48 -21.71
CA ALA A 759 -57.71 14.84 -21.96
C ALA A 759 -57.66 15.17 -23.46
N ARG A 760 -56.60 14.80 -24.17
CA ARG A 760 -56.46 14.98 -25.62
C ARG A 760 -57.53 14.19 -26.39
N LEU A 761 -57.75 12.93 -26.02
CA LEU A 761 -58.79 12.10 -26.64
C LEU A 761 -60.19 12.67 -26.39
N LYS A 762 -60.45 13.19 -25.19
CA LYS A 762 -61.71 13.85 -24.84
C LYS A 762 -61.91 15.13 -25.66
N ALA A 763 -60.87 15.94 -25.85
CA ALA A 763 -60.92 17.14 -26.69
C ALA A 763 -61.20 16.80 -28.15
N LEU A 764 -60.58 15.75 -28.69
CA LEU A 764 -60.77 15.32 -30.08
C LEU A 764 -62.20 14.80 -30.31
N LYS A 765 -62.76 14.05 -29.36
CA LYS A 765 -64.18 13.64 -29.40
C LYS A 765 -65.13 14.85 -29.35
N ALA A 766 -64.85 15.83 -28.50
CA ALA A 766 -65.65 17.05 -28.42
C ALA A 766 -65.59 17.87 -29.71
N GLU A 767 -64.43 17.92 -30.38
CA GLU A 767 -64.28 18.58 -31.69
C GLU A 767 -65.04 17.83 -32.80
N GLU A 768 -65.00 16.49 -32.81
CA GLU A 768 -65.76 15.69 -33.78
C GLU A 768 -67.27 15.82 -33.57
N GLU A 769 -67.72 15.86 -32.31
CA GLU A 769 -69.12 16.10 -31.96
C GLU A 769 -69.58 17.51 -32.37
N ALA A 770 -68.73 18.54 -32.17
CA ALA A 770 -69.00 19.90 -32.64
C ALA A 770 -69.12 19.96 -34.18
N LYS A 771 -68.21 19.29 -34.91
CA LYS A 771 -68.29 19.21 -36.39
C LYS A 771 -69.54 18.49 -36.87
N ARG A 772 -69.97 17.42 -36.19
CA ARG A 772 -71.24 16.74 -36.51
C ARG A 772 -72.43 17.66 -36.29
N LEU A 773 -72.42 18.45 -35.22
CA LEU A 773 -73.49 19.41 -34.93
C LEU A 773 -73.56 20.49 -36.02
N GLU A 774 -72.41 21.04 -36.41
CA GLU A 774 -72.29 22.03 -37.48
C GLU A 774 -72.73 21.45 -38.84
N GLN A 775 -72.37 20.20 -39.14
CA GLN A 775 -72.80 19.51 -40.35
C GLN A 775 -74.32 19.25 -40.35
N MET A 776 -74.88 18.91 -39.19
CA MET A 776 -76.33 18.76 -39.05
C MET A 776 -77.07 20.09 -39.21
N GLU A 777 -76.49 21.20 -38.73
CA GLU A 777 -77.01 22.56 -38.98
C GLU A 777 -76.92 22.95 -40.45
N LEU A 778 -75.81 22.62 -41.13
CA LEU A 778 -75.63 22.82 -42.57
C LEU A 778 -76.60 21.98 -43.41
N GLU A 779 -76.81 20.71 -43.06
CA GLU A 779 -77.81 19.85 -43.72
C GLU A 779 -79.23 20.36 -43.49
N LYS A 780 -79.54 20.84 -42.28
CA LYS A 780 -80.82 21.48 -41.99
C LYS A 780 -81.01 22.77 -42.78
N ALA A 781 -79.96 23.58 -42.92
CA ALA A 781 -79.97 24.79 -43.75
C ALA A 781 -80.11 24.46 -45.24
N ALA A 782 -79.42 23.42 -45.73
CA ALA A 782 -79.53 22.92 -47.10
C ALA A 782 -80.93 22.37 -47.38
N ALA A 783 -81.53 21.61 -46.46
CA ALA A 783 -82.91 21.14 -46.56
C ALA A 783 -83.92 22.31 -46.54
N MET A 784 -83.66 23.39 -45.80
CA MET A 784 -84.46 24.62 -45.87
C MET A 784 -84.29 25.36 -47.20
N LEU A 785 -83.11 25.29 -47.82
CA LEU A 785 -82.84 25.84 -49.16
C LEU A 785 -83.46 25.00 -50.29
N GLU A 786 -83.47 23.67 -50.15
CA GLU A 786 -84.11 22.74 -51.07
C GLU A 786 -85.64 22.82 -50.98
N ALA A 787 -86.17 23.04 -49.76
CA ALA A 787 -87.58 23.38 -49.54
C ALA A 787 -87.97 24.77 -50.07
N ALA A 788 -87.00 25.67 -50.28
CA ALA A 788 -87.19 27.00 -50.87
C ALA A 788 -86.96 27.05 -52.39
N GLN A 789 -86.59 25.93 -53.03
CA GLN A 789 -86.43 25.80 -54.50
C GLN A 789 -87.61 25.07 -55.18
N VAL A 790 -88.68 24.76 -54.44
CA VAL A 790 -89.99 24.35 -54.95
C VAL A 790 -91.02 25.26 -54.27
N SER A 791 -91.59 26.22 -55.00
CA SER A 791 -92.36 27.41 -54.55
C SER A 791 -91.44 28.52 -54.01
N ASP A 792 -91.31 29.71 -54.60
CA ASP A 792 -92.22 30.46 -55.47
C ASP A 792 -91.47 31.41 -56.41
N ASP A 793 -91.98 31.52 -57.63
CA ASP A 793 -91.75 32.65 -58.55
C ASP A 793 -92.84 33.73 -58.29
N PRO A 794 -92.65 34.99 -58.71
CA PRO A 794 -92.62 36.11 -57.77
C PRO A 794 -93.62 37.21 -58.10
N ALA A 795 -93.95 38.02 -57.10
CA ALA A 795 -94.45 39.39 -57.27
C ALA A 795 -94.24 40.08 -55.90
N ASN A 796 -93.69 41.28 -55.78
CA ASN A 796 -93.80 42.41 -56.68
C ASN A 796 -92.65 43.39 -56.45
N ASP A 797 -92.00 43.80 -57.55
CA ASP A 797 -91.05 44.90 -57.69
C ASP A 797 -91.77 46.26 -57.72
N ASN A 798 -91.08 47.30 -57.22
CA ASN A 798 -91.05 48.71 -57.67
C ASN A 798 -90.83 49.66 -56.47
N ASN A 799 -90.12 50.78 -56.55
CA ASN A 799 -89.10 51.31 -57.46
C ASN A 799 -88.62 52.65 -56.85
N GLY A 800 -87.31 52.94 -56.93
CA GLY A 800 -86.68 54.28 -56.94
C GLY A 800 -86.73 55.17 -55.68
N ASP A 801 -85.85 56.16 -55.47
CA ASP A 801 -84.55 56.51 -56.07
C ASP A 801 -83.98 57.74 -55.28
N GLN A 802 -82.65 57.88 -55.25
CA GLN A 802 -81.82 59.12 -55.14
C GLN A 802 -81.66 59.96 -53.83
N HIS A 803 -80.40 60.01 -53.33
CA HIS A 803 -79.50 61.09 -52.81
C HIS A 803 -80.03 62.47 -52.28
N PRO A 804 -79.26 63.31 -51.51
CA PRO A 804 -77.87 63.20 -51.01
C PRO A 804 -77.62 63.60 -49.50
N ALA A 805 -76.34 63.48 -49.10
CA ALA A 805 -75.54 64.37 -48.24
C ALA A 805 -75.39 64.16 -46.70
N THR A 806 -74.10 64.00 -46.33
CA THR A 806 -73.35 64.55 -45.14
C THR A 806 -73.68 64.01 -43.73
N SER A 807 -72.75 63.81 -42.78
CA SER A 807 -71.34 64.19 -42.57
C SER A 807 -70.79 63.55 -41.28
N LYS A 808 -69.44 63.34 -41.21
CA LYS A 808 -68.51 63.57 -40.05
C LYS A 808 -68.74 62.81 -38.73
N GLU A 809 -67.78 62.52 -37.84
CA GLU A 809 -66.37 62.87 -37.56
C GLU A 809 -65.90 61.78 -36.53
N ASP A 810 -64.73 61.15 -36.68
CA ASP A 810 -63.45 61.47 -35.98
C ASP A 810 -63.42 61.10 -34.48
N THR A 811 -62.36 60.60 -33.81
CA THR A 811 -60.95 60.20 -34.02
C THR A 811 -60.41 59.87 -32.56
N PRO A 812 -59.11 59.64 -32.22
CA PRO A 812 -58.14 58.66 -32.76
C PRO A 812 -56.94 58.22 -31.83
N ILE A 813 -55.92 57.59 -32.46
CA ILE A 813 -54.42 57.58 -32.26
C ILE A 813 -53.81 56.69 -31.12
N SER A 814 -52.83 55.75 -31.25
CA SER A 814 -51.56 55.51 -32.04
C SER A 814 -50.26 56.16 -31.42
N PRO A 815 -48.96 55.88 -31.80
CA PRO A 815 -48.18 54.66 -32.22
C PRO A 815 -46.64 54.63 -31.73
N PRO A 816 -45.53 54.25 -32.48
CA PRO A 816 -44.46 53.27 -32.04
C PRO A 816 -42.93 53.58 -32.37
N THR A 817 -42.04 52.53 -32.35
CA THR A 817 -40.71 52.24 -33.04
C THR A 817 -39.26 52.45 -32.45
N ALA A 818 -38.42 51.40 -32.68
CA ALA A 818 -36.96 51.00 -32.66
C ALA A 818 -35.67 51.88 -32.35
N GLY A 819 -34.61 51.26 -31.76
CA GLY A 819 -33.14 51.44 -32.12
C GLY A 819 -31.98 51.65 -31.06
N THR A 820 -31.17 50.60 -30.77
CA THR A 820 -29.69 50.41 -30.43
C THR A 820 -28.75 51.22 -29.45
N LYS A 821 -27.92 50.44 -28.69
CA LYS A 821 -26.49 50.58 -28.15
C LYS A 821 -26.14 51.25 -26.78
N ALA A 822 -25.53 50.46 -25.85
CA ALA A 822 -24.22 50.62 -25.13
C ALA A 822 -24.13 50.02 -23.67
N THR A 823 -22.98 49.40 -23.32
CA THR A 823 -22.47 48.74 -22.07
C THR A 823 -22.01 49.72 -20.94
N PRO A 824 -21.39 49.32 -19.76
CA PRO A 824 -21.49 48.16 -18.83
C PRO A 824 -21.60 48.56 -17.30
N THR A 825 -21.66 47.56 -16.38
CA THR A 825 -21.03 47.43 -15.01
C THR A 825 -21.90 47.03 -13.77
N THR A 826 -21.45 45.94 -13.11
CA THR A 826 -21.47 45.54 -11.66
C THR A 826 -22.80 45.41 -10.89
N GLY A 827 -23.11 44.38 -10.09
CA GLY A 827 -22.40 43.16 -9.69
C GLY A 827 -23.19 42.32 -8.64
N LYS A 828 -22.75 41.06 -8.45
CA LYS A 828 -22.93 40.12 -7.30
C LYS A 828 -24.35 39.71 -6.83
N LYS A 829 -24.67 38.39 -6.95
CA LYS A 829 -24.66 37.42 -5.82
C LYS A 829 -25.17 36.00 -6.18
N LYS A 830 -24.32 35.03 -5.83
CA LYS A 830 -24.54 33.71 -5.20
C LYS A 830 -25.36 32.61 -5.90
N LYS A 831 -24.61 31.58 -6.32
CA LYS A 831 -24.97 30.15 -6.31
C LYS A 831 -25.44 29.68 -4.91
N LYS A 832 -26.32 28.69 -4.91
CA LYS A 832 -26.53 27.71 -3.85
C LYS A 832 -26.01 26.36 -4.33
#